data_AF-A0A834GUF4-F1
#
_entry.id   AF-A0A834GUF4-F1
#
_cell.length_a   1.000
_cell.length_b   1.000
_cell.length_c   1.000
_cell.angle_alpha   90.00
_cell.angle_beta   90.00
_cell.angle_gamma   90.00
#
_symmetry.space_group_name_H-M   'P 1'
#
loop_
_entity.id
_entity.type
_entity.pdbx_description
1 polymer ?
#
loop_
_entity_poly.entity_id
_entity_poly.type
_entity_poly.pdbx_seq_one_letter_code
_entity_poly.pdbx_strand_id
1 'polypeptide(L)'
;MCSHIKWNILVACDRFGVTLLQVDLKKLFHAQDDSEDMVNGNLTVDGIQYYITDNFGEGMYESCAEVKFGTMNTLAMEFIGAGATNFTEWFAFIGTRASLTVPGSPYAIDFESTAPVSSGMIPMNLTTYSCGDTSLGCSCGDCPSSPVCSSSAPPSPDKKGSCSVRMGSLKVKCVDFVVAILYIILVSAFLGWSLFHRKEKRGPAYQTKPLMNVTSVQETHSVNQQKPENPSIQVKPLHVIYVMAMSDSHHYYLQWLIEDNSQTSNVVQLSVVQGCMSKFFRRYGTMVARNPILVLCLSVAVVLLLCLGLIHFKVETQPEKLIIGTTPDVIYSNSSSILTEENINLLFEIQKKVDGIQANYSGSLISLSDICMKPLGQDCATQSVLQYFKMDPNNYDAYGGVEHVDYCFQHYTTAETCLSAFQAPLDPSTALGGFSGNNYSEASAFIITYPVNNDVDSKSNVSMRAVAWERAFIQLAKEELLPMVQSKNLTLAFSSESSIEDELKRESTADAITISISYLVMFAYISLTLGDTPRLSSFYISSKVLLGLSGVMLVMLSVLGSVGFFSAVGIKSTLIIMEVIPFLVLAVGVDNMCILVHAVKRQPLELPLEGRISNALVEVGPSITLASLSEVLAFAVGSFIPMPACRVFSMFAALAVLLDFLLQITAFVALIVLDFMRAEDNRIDCFPCVKISGPFMEPNEGPSQRKPGLLARYMKEVHAPILGIWWVKAIVISVFAAFALASIALCTRIEPGLEQQIVLPRDSYLQGYFNNVSEYLRIGPPLYFVVKNYNYSSESVQTNQLCSISQCDSDSLLNEISRASLIPESSYISKPAASWLDDFLVWLSPEAFGCCRKFTNGSYCPPDDQPPCCSSSDGSCGIDGVCQDCTTCFLHSDLTNDRPSTAQFMEKLPWFLNALPSNDCAKGGHGAYTESVELQGYEDGVIQASSFRTYHTPLSKQVDFVNSMRATREFSSRVSSSLKMEIFPYSVFYIYFEQYLDIWRTALINLAIAIAAAYLSFNRLDDAMRSICCLLDYYMEFMELSNHLTRSGDDYCGYDAFCLHSQDEVMQGVMAILNIQLNAVSVVNLVMSVGIAVEFCVHITHAFSVSSGDRNHRTKDALGTMGASVFSGITLTKLVGVIVLSFSRTEVFVVYYFQMFLALVLLGFLHGLVFLPVLLSMFGPPSRSLVIQKQDQPVVSPDR
;
A
#
# COMPACT_ATOMS: atom_id res chain seq x y z
N MET A 1 -4.13 42.69 7.38
CA MET A 1 -4.08 43.38 6.07
C MET A 1 -2.78 44.17 6.00
N CYS A 2 -2.14 44.24 4.84
CA CYS A 2 -0.93 45.03 4.69
C CYS A 2 -1.21 46.54 4.86
N SER A 3 -0.45 47.21 5.75
CA SER A 3 -0.67 48.61 6.10
C SER A 3 -0.54 49.56 4.92
N HIS A 4 0.32 49.25 3.94
CA HIS A 4 0.50 50.03 2.70
C HIS A 4 -0.77 50.09 1.85
N ILE A 5 -1.44 48.95 1.72
CA ILE A 5 -2.67 48.80 0.94
C ILE A 5 -3.78 49.61 1.56
N LYS A 6 -3.94 49.47 2.88
CA LYS A 6 -4.88 50.26 3.66
C LYS A 6 -4.60 51.76 3.53
N TRP A 7 -3.33 52.17 3.53
CA TRP A 7 -2.95 53.58 3.38
C TRP A 7 -3.31 54.13 2.00
N ASN A 8 -3.00 53.38 0.93
CA ASN A 8 -3.39 53.76 -0.43
C ASN A 8 -4.91 53.96 -0.55
N ILE A 9 -5.71 53.04 0.00
CA ILE A 9 -7.18 53.12 -0.02
C ILE A 9 -7.69 54.32 0.81
N LEU A 10 -7.21 54.50 2.04
CA LEU A 10 -7.66 55.61 2.90
C LEU A 10 -7.31 56.97 2.29
N VAL A 11 -6.14 57.11 1.68
CA VAL A 11 -5.75 58.36 1.01
C VAL A 11 -6.61 58.61 -0.22
N ALA A 12 -6.93 57.58 -1.00
CA ALA A 12 -7.87 57.71 -2.10
C ALA A 12 -9.26 58.16 -1.62
N CYS A 13 -9.83 57.48 -0.61
CA CYS A 13 -11.13 57.80 -0.04
C CYS A 13 -11.20 59.18 0.63
N ASP A 14 -10.16 59.58 1.39
CA ASP A 14 -10.07 60.93 1.96
C ASP A 14 -10.05 61.99 0.84
N ARG A 15 -9.32 61.70 -0.24
CA ARG A 15 -9.27 62.57 -1.42
C ARG A 15 -10.57 62.60 -2.23
N PHE A 16 -11.34 61.53 -2.24
CA PHE A 16 -12.68 61.52 -2.83
C PHE A 16 -13.71 62.22 -1.95
N GLY A 17 -13.65 62.07 -0.62
CA GLY A 17 -14.67 62.52 0.33
C GLY A 17 -14.46 63.90 0.95
N VAL A 18 -13.31 64.14 1.59
CA VAL A 18 -13.06 65.40 2.36
C VAL A 18 -12.79 66.58 1.42
N THR A 19 -12.22 66.29 0.25
CA THR A 19 -11.82 67.33 -0.70
C THR A 19 -13.00 68.02 -1.39
N LEU A 20 -14.23 67.47 -1.36
CA LEU A 20 -15.46 68.16 -1.81
C LEU A 20 -15.71 69.52 -1.13
N LEU A 21 -15.05 69.81 0.01
CA LEU A 21 -15.20 71.04 0.80
C LEU A 21 -14.11 72.12 0.57
N GLN A 22 -13.09 71.87 -0.26
CA GLN A 22 -11.97 72.83 -0.47
C GLN A 22 -11.98 73.52 -1.86
N VAL A 23 -11.71 74.83 -1.85
CA VAL A 23 -11.93 75.82 -2.94
C VAL A 23 -11.05 75.63 -4.19
N ASP A 24 -10.04 74.74 -4.19
CA ASP A 24 -9.08 74.58 -5.29
C ASP A 24 -9.47 73.51 -6.36
N LEU A 25 -10.69 72.97 -6.30
CA LEU A 25 -11.05 71.70 -6.96
C LEU A 25 -11.93 71.73 -8.22
N LYS A 26 -12.26 72.90 -8.78
CA LYS A 26 -12.90 72.96 -10.12
C LYS A 26 -12.05 72.38 -11.27
N LYS A 27 -10.94 71.69 -10.96
CA LYS A 27 -9.97 71.10 -11.90
C LYS A 27 -9.85 69.58 -11.82
N LEU A 28 -10.55 68.87 -10.95
CA LEU A 28 -10.38 67.41 -10.80
C LEU A 28 -11.65 66.60 -11.08
N PHE A 29 -12.82 67.22 -11.01
CA PHE A 29 -14.09 66.57 -11.29
C PHE A 29 -15.13 67.54 -11.89
N HIS A 30 -16.07 66.99 -12.66
CA HIS A 30 -17.22 67.71 -13.22
C HIS A 30 -18.51 67.07 -12.71
N ALA A 31 -19.52 67.87 -12.33
CA ALA A 31 -20.87 67.34 -12.10
C ALA A 31 -21.47 66.95 -13.46
N GLN A 32 -22.08 65.79 -13.58
CA GLN A 32 -22.63 65.36 -14.87
C GLN A 32 -23.83 66.26 -15.23
N ASP A 33 -23.91 66.77 -16.47
CA ASP A 33 -24.79 67.88 -16.90
C ASP A 33 -26.32 67.66 -16.66
N ASP A 34 -26.74 66.46 -16.24
CA ASP A 34 -28.13 66.07 -15.91
C ASP A 34 -28.31 65.50 -14.48
N SER A 35 -27.35 65.73 -13.56
CA SER A 35 -27.28 65.07 -12.24
C SER A 35 -27.34 66.03 -11.03
N GLU A 36 -28.01 67.18 -11.18
CA GLU A 36 -28.23 68.14 -10.08
C GLU A 36 -29.70 68.09 -9.64
N ASP A 37 -29.94 67.58 -8.43
CA ASP A 37 -31.28 67.52 -7.81
C ASP A 37 -31.43 68.58 -6.72
N MET A 38 -32.66 69.08 -6.53
CA MET A 38 -32.95 70.15 -5.57
C MET A 38 -33.76 69.62 -4.39
N VAL A 39 -33.08 69.22 -3.32
CA VAL A 39 -33.71 68.65 -2.12
C VAL A 39 -33.68 69.70 -0.99
N ASN A 40 -34.85 70.11 -0.50
CA ASN A 40 -35.01 71.12 0.56
C ASN A 40 -34.28 72.46 0.32
N GLY A 41 -34.11 72.87 -0.94
CA GLY A 41 -33.45 74.13 -1.30
C GLY A 41 -31.92 74.07 -1.40
N ASN A 42 -31.30 72.90 -1.18
CA ASN A 42 -29.89 72.65 -1.44
C ASN A 42 -29.72 71.91 -2.78
N LEU A 43 -28.69 72.27 -3.54
CA LEU A 43 -28.23 71.47 -4.69
C LEU A 43 -27.56 70.20 -4.17
N THR A 44 -28.01 69.05 -4.65
CA THR A 44 -27.41 67.73 -4.42
C THR A 44 -26.89 67.17 -5.74
N VAL A 45 -25.69 66.57 -5.71
CA VAL A 45 -25.04 65.98 -6.89
C VAL A 45 -25.32 64.48 -6.91
N ASP A 46 -25.95 63.99 -7.98
CA ASP A 46 -26.32 62.58 -8.16
C ASP A 46 -25.24 61.77 -8.92
N GLY A 47 -24.31 62.46 -9.59
CA GLY A 47 -23.16 61.85 -10.27
C GLY A 47 -22.00 62.80 -10.59
N ILE A 48 -20.78 62.28 -10.58
CA ILE A 48 -19.55 63.03 -10.90
C ILE A 48 -18.66 62.28 -11.89
N GLN A 49 -17.94 63.03 -12.72
CA GLN A 49 -16.79 62.53 -13.49
C GLN A 49 -15.51 62.90 -12.76
N TYR A 50 -14.63 61.94 -12.50
CA TYR A 50 -13.39 62.13 -11.74
C TYR A 50 -12.18 61.70 -12.57
N TYR A 51 -11.20 62.60 -12.72
CA TYR A 51 -10.02 62.33 -13.57
C TYR A 51 -8.86 61.76 -12.76
N ILE A 52 -8.34 60.58 -13.13
CA ILE A 52 -7.20 59.90 -12.48
C ILE A 52 -6.12 59.55 -13.50
N THR A 53 -4.84 59.50 -13.12
CA THR A 53 -3.80 59.01 -14.05
C THR A 53 -3.72 57.49 -14.05
N ASP A 54 -3.45 56.88 -15.20
CA ASP A 54 -3.25 55.41 -15.33
C ASP A 54 -2.18 54.88 -14.35
N ASN A 55 -1.07 55.60 -14.16
CA ASN A 55 -0.03 55.20 -13.21
C ASN A 55 -0.54 55.09 -11.76
N PHE A 56 -1.44 55.99 -11.36
CA PHE A 56 -2.04 55.96 -10.03
C PHE A 56 -3.04 54.81 -9.92
N GLY A 57 -3.92 54.64 -10.92
CA GLY A 57 -4.92 53.57 -10.96
C GLY A 57 -4.27 52.18 -10.95
N GLU A 58 -3.30 51.95 -11.84
CA GLU A 58 -2.55 50.70 -11.95
C GLU A 58 -1.77 50.41 -10.67
N GLY A 59 -1.02 51.40 -10.16
CA GLY A 59 -0.25 51.22 -8.92
C GLY A 59 -1.14 50.95 -7.70
N MET A 60 -2.37 51.46 -7.68
CA MET A 60 -3.35 51.17 -6.64
C MET A 60 -3.91 49.75 -6.78
N TYR A 61 -4.30 49.34 -7.99
CA TYR A 61 -4.80 48.00 -8.29
C TYR A 61 -3.75 46.92 -7.99
N GLU A 62 -2.54 47.04 -8.53
CA GLU A 62 -1.44 46.09 -8.30
C GLU A 62 -1.10 45.95 -6.81
N SER A 63 -1.24 47.03 -6.03
CA SER A 63 -1.02 46.95 -4.58
C SER A 63 -2.06 46.09 -3.86
N CYS A 64 -3.28 45.95 -4.41
CA CYS A 64 -4.42 45.26 -3.78
C CYS A 64 -4.76 43.91 -4.43
N ALA A 65 -4.32 43.65 -5.66
CA ALA A 65 -4.80 42.56 -6.50
C ALA A 65 -4.65 41.17 -5.86
N GLU A 66 -3.56 40.96 -5.12
CA GLU A 66 -3.20 39.66 -4.54
C GLU A 66 -3.58 39.47 -3.06
N VAL A 67 -4.25 40.46 -2.45
CA VAL A 67 -4.64 40.40 -1.03
C VAL A 67 -5.61 39.26 -0.81
N LYS A 68 -5.43 38.46 0.25
CA LYS A 68 -6.28 37.32 0.54
C LYS A 68 -7.31 37.63 1.63
N PHE A 69 -8.49 37.02 1.49
CA PHE A 69 -9.51 37.01 2.52
C PHE A 69 -9.45 35.69 3.32
N GLY A 70 -8.79 35.72 4.48
CA GLY A 70 -8.42 34.53 5.28
C GLY A 70 -9.51 33.47 5.49
N THR A 71 -10.73 33.89 5.86
CA THR A 71 -11.85 33.01 6.20
C THR A 71 -12.30 32.12 5.03
N MET A 72 -12.25 32.67 3.81
CA MET A 72 -12.67 31.96 2.59
C MET A 72 -11.49 31.46 1.74
N ASN A 73 -10.29 31.95 2.03
CA ASN A 73 -9.07 31.64 1.28
C ASN A 73 -9.17 32.04 -0.21
N THR A 74 -9.86 33.14 -0.50
CA THR A 74 -10.07 33.74 -1.83
C THR A 74 -9.40 35.13 -1.91
N LEU A 75 -9.33 35.74 -3.10
CA LEU A 75 -8.78 37.10 -3.23
C LEU A 75 -9.77 38.14 -2.72
N ALA A 76 -9.31 39.15 -1.99
CA ALA A 76 -10.12 40.29 -1.56
C ALA A 76 -10.71 41.05 -2.76
N MET A 77 -10.01 41.08 -3.90
CA MET A 77 -10.46 41.72 -5.13
C MET A 77 -11.70 41.04 -5.75
N GLU A 78 -11.95 39.76 -5.45
CA GLU A 78 -13.22 39.11 -5.80
C GLU A 78 -14.40 39.78 -5.09
N PHE A 79 -14.16 40.38 -3.91
CA PHE A 79 -15.19 41.04 -3.11
C PHE A 79 -15.33 42.53 -3.45
N ILE A 80 -14.20 43.24 -3.44
CA ILE A 80 -14.21 44.72 -3.55
C ILE A 80 -14.12 45.22 -5.00
N GLY A 81 -13.99 44.32 -5.97
CA GLY A 81 -13.90 44.65 -7.39
C GLY A 81 -14.64 43.70 -8.31
N ALA A 82 -15.53 42.84 -7.78
CA ALA A 82 -16.27 41.85 -8.57
C ALA A 82 -15.37 41.01 -9.51
N GLY A 83 -14.17 40.66 -9.05
CA GLY A 83 -13.21 39.88 -9.84
C GLY A 83 -12.46 40.69 -10.91
N ALA A 84 -12.42 42.02 -10.79
CA ALA A 84 -11.69 42.91 -11.69
C ALA A 84 -10.24 42.45 -11.93
N THR A 85 -9.86 42.41 -13.20
CA THR A 85 -8.52 42.00 -13.67
C THR A 85 -7.58 43.18 -13.92
N ASN A 86 -8.12 44.39 -13.92
CA ASN A 86 -7.40 45.64 -14.12
C ASN A 86 -8.04 46.78 -13.30
N PHE A 87 -7.32 47.90 -13.17
CA PHE A 87 -7.82 49.03 -12.39
C PHE A 87 -9.07 49.67 -12.99
N THR A 88 -9.27 49.64 -14.31
CA THR A 88 -10.42 50.29 -14.96
C THR A 88 -11.72 49.58 -14.59
N GLU A 89 -11.73 48.24 -14.64
CA GLU A 89 -12.85 47.40 -14.17
C GLU A 89 -13.11 47.63 -12.68
N TRP A 90 -12.05 47.66 -11.86
CA TRP A 90 -12.19 47.87 -10.43
C TRP A 90 -12.78 49.25 -10.09
N PHE A 91 -12.28 50.30 -10.74
CA PHE A 91 -12.74 51.67 -10.53
C PHE A 91 -14.17 51.87 -11.06
N ALA A 92 -14.53 51.23 -12.18
CA ALA A 92 -15.90 51.21 -12.67
C ALA A 92 -16.85 50.54 -11.68
N PHE A 93 -16.43 49.43 -11.05
CA PHE A 93 -17.23 48.75 -10.03
C PHE A 93 -17.47 49.62 -8.81
N ILE A 94 -16.41 50.17 -8.19
CA ILE A 94 -16.56 51.02 -6.99
C ILE A 94 -17.27 52.35 -7.29
N GLY A 95 -17.20 52.84 -8.53
CA GLY A 95 -17.89 54.06 -8.98
C GLY A 95 -19.37 53.84 -9.33
N THR A 96 -19.81 52.59 -9.42
CA THR A 96 -21.21 52.27 -9.71
C THR A 96 -22.11 52.68 -8.55
N ARG A 97 -23.21 53.37 -8.87
CA ARG A 97 -24.21 53.75 -7.87
C ARG A 97 -24.85 52.50 -7.27
N ALA A 98 -24.73 52.33 -5.96
CA ALA A 98 -25.28 51.20 -5.22
C ALA A 98 -26.09 51.66 -4.00
N SER A 99 -27.07 50.85 -3.59
CA SER A 99 -27.76 51.02 -2.30
C SER A 99 -26.84 50.66 -1.13
N LEU A 100 -27.17 51.13 0.07
CA LEU A 100 -26.38 50.91 1.31
C LEU A 100 -26.03 49.44 1.61
N THR A 101 -26.74 48.48 1.03
CA THR A 101 -26.56 47.03 1.24
C THR A 101 -25.72 46.32 0.17
N VAL A 102 -25.31 47.02 -0.90
CA VAL A 102 -24.55 46.44 -2.02
C VAL A 102 -23.22 47.20 -2.16
N PRO A 103 -22.08 46.52 -2.40
CA PRO A 103 -20.81 47.20 -2.61
C PRO A 103 -20.88 48.16 -3.81
N GLY A 104 -20.45 49.40 -3.61
CA GLY A 104 -20.44 50.44 -4.63
C GLY A 104 -20.41 51.84 -4.01
N SER A 105 -20.76 52.85 -4.80
CA SER A 105 -20.77 54.26 -4.37
C SER A 105 -22.20 54.75 -4.11
N PRO A 106 -22.43 55.63 -3.11
CA PRO A 106 -23.76 56.20 -2.83
C PRO A 106 -24.30 57.09 -3.97
N TYR A 107 -23.42 57.60 -4.83
CA TYR A 107 -23.72 58.37 -6.05
C TYR A 107 -22.82 57.89 -7.18
N ALA A 108 -23.17 58.12 -8.45
CA ALA A 108 -22.36 57.63 -9.56
C ALA A 108 -21.02 58.36 -9.65
N ILE A 109 -19.91 57.63 -9.81
CA ILE A 109 -18.58 58.19 -10.04
C ILE A 109 -18.02 57.55 -11.31
N ASP A 110 -17.81 58.36 -12.34
CA ASP A 110 -17.21 57.93 -13.60
C ASP A 110 -15.71 58.30 -13.61
N PHE A 111 -14.84 57.30 -13.60
CA PHE A 111 -13.40 57.50 -13.51
C PHE A 111 -12.77 57.54 -14.91
N GLU A 112 -12.27 58.70 -15.32
CA GLU A 112 -11.63 58.87 -16.63
C GLU A 112 -10.12 59.12 -16.51
N SER A 113 -9.34 58.56 -17.46
CA SER A 113 -7.89 58.75 -17.49
C SER A 113 -7.44 60.06 -18.16
N THR A 114 -8.31 60.68 -18.96
CA THR A 114 -7.98 61.85 -19.77
C THR A 114 -8.98 62.99 -19.59
N ALA A 115 -8.52 64.14 -19.10
CA ALA A 115 -9.36 65.33 -18.99
C ALA A 115 -9.48 66.10 -20.33
N PRO A 116 -10.65 66.67 -20.68
CA PRO A 116 -10.82 67.52 -21.84
C PRO A 116 -9.95 68.78 -21.75
N VAL A 117 -9.10 69.03 -22.75
CA VAL A 117 -8.12 70.14 -22.78
C VAL A 117 -8.77 71.53 -22.61
N SER A 118 -10.06 71.66 -22.94
CA SER A 118 -10.85 72.90 -22.82
C SER A 118 -11.30 73.25 -21.39
N SER A 119 -11.26 72.30 -20.45
CA SER A 119 -11.85 72.42 -19.11
C SER A 119 -10.89 72.93 -18.03
N GLY A 120 -9.58 72.98 -18.32
CA GLY A 120 -8.54 73.35 -17.33
C GLY A 120 -8.33 72.32 -16.23
N MET A 121 -8.89 71.11 -16.38
CA MET A 121 -8.83 70.02 -15.42
C MET A 121 -7.54 69.20 -15.56
N ILE A 122 -7.03 68.69 -14.44
CA ILE A 122 -5.77 67.94 -14.32
C ILE A 122 -6.09 66.61 -13.62
N PRO A 123 -5.71 65.46 -14.19
CA PRO A 123 -5.96 64.17 -13.55
C PRO A 123 -5.15 64.01 -12.25
N MET A 124 -5.74 63.34 -11.27
CA MET A 124 -5.11 63.05 -9.99
C MET A 124 -3.92 62.11 -10.19
N ASN A 125 -2.75 62.55 -9.71
CA ASN A 125 -1.51 61.80 -9.76
C ASN A 125 -0.85 61.82 -8.37
N LEU A 126 -1.20 60.84 -7.54
CA LEU A 126 -0.62 60.64 -6.22
C LEU A 126 0.39 59.50 -6.27
N THR A 127 1.35 59.52 -5.36
CA THR A 127 2.28 58.40 -5.19
C THR A 127 1.59 57.26 -4.47
N THR A 128 1.66 56.06 -5.03
CA THR A 128 1.17 54.81 -4.45
C THR A 128 2.32 54.03 -3.82
N TYR A 129 2.06 53.35 -2.71
CA TYR A 129 3.01 52.41 -2.14
C TYR A 129 2.84 51.04 -2.79
N SER A 130 3.93 50.46 -3.29
CA SER A 130 3.94 49.07 -3.74
C SER A 130 3.84 48.13 -2.54
N CYS A 131 3.13 47.00 -2.70
CA CYS A 131 3.06 45.98 -1.67
C CYS A 131 4.44 45.34 -1.37
N GLY A 132 5.41 45.45 -2.29
CA GLY A 132 6.78 44.98 -2.12
C GLY A 132 7.70 45.91 -1.30
N ASP A 133 7.23 47.08 -0.87
CA ASP A 133 8.06 48.03 -0.10
C ASP A 133 8.30 47.54 1.35
N THR A 134 9.58 47.54 1.74
CA THR A 134 10.10 47.09 3.04
C THR A 134 9.67 47.93 4.25
N SER A 135 9.18 49.15 4.05
CA SER A 135 8.95 50.13 5.13
C SER A 135 7.86 49.74 6.15
N LEU A 136 6.80 49.04 5.71
CA LEU A 136 5.68 48.56 6.55
C LEU A 136 5.30 47.09 6.31
N GLY A 137 6.01 46.39 5.39
CA GLY A 137 6.03 44.94 5.17
C GLY A 137 4.69 44.22 5.00
N CYS A 138 4.35 43.81 3.77
CA CYS A 138 3.23 42.89 3.50
C CYS A 138 3.60 41.42 3.73
N SER A 139 2.61 40.61 4.11
CA SER A 139 2.72 39.15 4.22
C SER A 139 2.99 38.51 2.86
N CYS A 140 3.55 37.30 2.84
CA CYS A 140 3.75 36.59 1.58
C CYS A 140 2.42 36.11 0.96
N GLY A 141 1.42 35.84 1.82
CA GLY A 141 0.07 35.46 1.36
C GLY A 141 -0.67 36.60 0.66
N ASP A 142 -0.46 37.86 1.10
CA ASP A 142 -1.14 39.04 0.56
C ASP A 142 -0.37 39.76 -0.55
N CYS A 143 0.95 39.56 -0.64
CA CYS A 143 1.80 40.17 -1.66
C CYS A 143 2.95 39.22 -2.04
N PRO A 144 2.82 38.46 -3.15
CA PRO A 144 3.88 37.59 -3.66
C PRO A 144 5.19 38.34 -3.99
N SER A 145 5.09 39.63 -4.32
CA SER A 145 6.22 40.53 -4.58
C SER A 145 6.94 41.01 -3.32
N SER A 146 6.46 40.64 -2.13
CA SER A 146 7.08 41.00 -0.85
C SER A 146 8.46 40.34 -0.71
N PRO A 147 9.46 41.04 -0.15
CA PRO A 147 10.78 40.44 0.14
C PRO A 147 10.70 39.26 1.12
N VAL A 148 9.62 39.15 1.90
CA VAL A 148 9.29 37.99 2.73
C VAL A 148 9.17 36.71 1.88
N CYS A 149 8.65 36.81 0.66
CA CYS A 149 8.56 35.68 -0.27
C CYS A 149 9.90 35.33 -0.93
N SER A 150 10.82 36.29 -1.04
CA SER A 150 12.08 36.15 -1.81
C SER A 150 13.27 35.61 -1.00
N SER A 151 13.14 35.54 0.33
CA SER A 151 14.29 35.38 1.24
C SER A 151 14.78 33.94 1.48
N SER A 152 14.19 32.94 0.83
CA SER A 152 14.77 31.58 0.78
C SER A 152 14.69 31.07 -0.65
N ALA A 153 15.84 30.78 -1.26
CA ALA A 153 15.85 29.99 -2.50
C ALA A 153 14.95 28.77 -2.27
N PRO A 154 13.97 28.49 -3.16
CA PRO A 154 13.22 27.25 -3.06
C PRO A 154 14.26 26.13 -2.94
N PRO A 155 14.11 25.18 -2.01
CA PRO A 155 15.03 24.06 -1.97
C PRO A 155 15.01 23.51 -3.39
N SER A 156 16.17 23.54 -4.06
CA SER A 156 16.34 22.76 -5.27
C SER A 156 15.81 21.39 -4.89
N PRO A 157 14.82 20.83 -5.62
CA PRO A 157 14.34 19.49 -5.30
C PRO A 157 15.59 18.68 -5.12
N ASP A 158 15.71 18.04 -3.95
CA ASP A 158 16.83 17.17 -3.65
C ASP A 158 16.72 16.05 -4.67
N LYS A 159 17.20 16.33 -5.89
CA LYS A 159 17.56 15.37 -6.88
C LYS A 159 18.74 14.71 -6.21
N LYS A 160 18.44 13.75 -5.33
CA LYS A 160 19.02 12.42 -5.42
C LYS A 160 18.78 11.96 -6.86
N GLY A 161 19.52 12.58 -7.78
CA GLY A 161 19.39 12.38 -9.19
C GLY A 161 19.76 10.93 -9.37
N SER A 162 18.83 10.15 -9.90
CA SER A 162 19.20 8.94 -10.59
C SER A 162 20.30 9.34 -11.57
N CYS A 163 21.52 8.89 -11.28
CA CYS A 163 22.66 9.07 -12.16
C CYS A 163 22.19 8.64 -13.56
N SER A 164 22.37 9.48 -14.59
CA SER A 164 21.98 9.16 -15.96
C SER A 164 23.14 9.46 -16.90
N VAL A 165 23.56 8.45 -17.67
CA VAL A 165 24.60 8.58 -18.69
C VAL A 165 23.92 8.91 -20.03
N ARG A 166 24.41 9.93 -20.72
CA ARG A 166 23.94 10.30 -22.06
C ARG A 166 24.89 9.70 -23.09
N MET A 167 24.39 8.85 -23.98
CA MET A 167 25.17 8.23 -25.06
C MET A 167 24.45 8.53 -26.39
N GLY A 168 24.91 9.56 -27.09
CA GLY A 168 24.22 10.09 -28.28
C GLY A 168 22.87 10.73 -27.94
N SER A 169 21.80 10.34 -28.65
CA SER A 169 20.43 10.85 -28.43
C SER A 169 19.69 10.15 -27.27
N LEU A 170 20.20 9.02 -26.76
CA LEU A 170 19.58 8.28 -25.66
C LEU A 170 20.11 8.73 -24.29
N LYS A 171 19.19 8.93 -23.35
CA LYS A 171 19.46 9.16 -21.93
C LYS A 171 19.16 7.86 -21.17
N VAL A 172 20.17 7.23 -20.58
CA VAL A 172 20.06 5.91 -19.91
C VAL A 172 20.38 6.08 -18.43
N LYS A 173 19.67 5.40 -17.53
CA LYS A 173 19.98 5.41 -16.09
C LYS A 173 21.33 4.71 -15.85
N CYS A 174 22.14 5.19 -14.90
CA CYS A 174 23.45 4.62 -14.60
C CYS A 174 23.37 3.19 -14.09
N VAL A 175 22.29 2.82 -13.40
CA VAL A 175 22.05 1.44 -12.96
C VAL A 175 21.92 0.52 -14.18
N ASP A 176 21.05 0.86 -15.14
CA ASP A 176 20.88 0.09 -16.39
C ASP A 176 22.20 -0.02 -17.17
N PHE A 177 22.99 1.06 -17.19
CA PHE A 177 24.30 1.08 -17.85
C PHE A 177 25.34 0.19 -17.16
N VAL A 178 25.41 0.22 -15.82
CA VAL A 178 26.32 -0.62 -15.02
C VAL A 178 25.94 -2.10 -15.16
N VAL A 179 24.65 -2.43 -15.13
CA VAL A 179 24.16 -3.81 -15.32
C VAL A 179 24.48 -4.32 -16.72
N ALA A 180 24.32 -3.49 -17.76
CA ALA A 180 24.70 -3.86 -19.12
C ALA A 180 26.20 -4.16 -19.26
N ILE A 181 27.06 -3.37 -18.60
CA ILE A 181 28.51 -3.63 -18.57
C ILE A 181 28.82 -4.93 -17.83
N LEU A 182 28.22 -5.15 -16.66
CA LEU A 182 28.36 -6.39 -15.90
C LEU A 182 27.94 -7.62 -16.72
N TYR A 183 26.85 -7.51 -17.48
CA TYR A 183 26.39 -8.58 -18.39
C TYR A 183 27.44 -8.91 -19.46
N ILE A 184 28.03 -7.89 -20.10
CA ILE A 184 29.08 -8.09 -21.12
C ILE A 184 30.33 -8.73 -20.50
N ILE A 185 30.72 -8.31 -19.29
CA ILE A 185 31.85 -8.88 -18.55
C ILE A 185 31.58 -10.35 -18.19
N LEU A 186 30.40 -10.68 -17.68
CA LEU A 186 30.04 -12.05 -17.30
C LEU A 186 29.97 -12.98 -18.52
N VAL A 187 29.36 -12.54 -19.62
CA VAL A 187 29.31 -13.31 -20.87
C VAL A 187 30.72 -13.54 -21.44
N SER A 188 31.59 -12.53 -21.42
CA SER A 188 32.96 -12.66 -21.91
C SER A 188 33.85 -13.53 -21.00
N ALA A 189 33.71 -13.41 -19.68
CA ALA A 189 34.37 -14.28 -18.70
C ALA A 189 33.92 -15.74 -18.85
N PHE A 190 32.62 -15.97 -19.06
CA PHE A 190 32.06 -17.30 -19.28
C PHE A 190 32.54 -17.93 -20.60
N LEU A 191 32.55 -17.17 -21.69
CA LEU A 191 33.12 -17.61 -22.97
C LEU A 191 34.62 -17.93 -22.83
N GLY A 192 35.36 -17.11 -22.08
CA GLY A 192 36.76 -17.35 -21.76
C GLY A 192 36.99 -18.64 -20.97
N TRP A 193 36.18 -18.87 -19.92
CA TRP A 193 36.24 -20.07 -19.09
C TRP A 193 35.86 -21.35 -19.85
N SER A 194 34.82 -21.29 -20.69
CA SER A 194 34.38 -22.39 -21.55
C SER A 194 35.45 -22.79 -22.58
N LEU A 195 36.15 -21.80 -23.16
CA LEU A 195 37.28 -22.05 -24.05
C LEU A 195 38.51 -22.62 -23.32
N PHE A 196 38.75 -22.20 -22.07
CA PHE A 196 39.85 -22.68 -21.24
C PHE A 196 39.67 -24.15 -20.82
N HIS A 197 38.48 -24.54 -20.36
CA HIS A 197 38.17 -25.94 -20.02
C HIS A 197 38.08 -26.86 -21.25
N ARG A 198 37.76 -26.33 -22.44
CA ARG A 198 37.90 -27.06 -23.72
C ARG A 198 39.35 -27.45 -24.00
N LYS A 199 40.32 -26.69 -23.51
CA LYS A 199 41.76 -26.95 -23.67
C LYS A 199 42.28 -28.00 -22.68
N GLU A 200 41.76 -28.02 -21.46
CA GLU A 200 42.18 -28.96 -20.41
C GLU A 200 41.70 -30.41 -20.67
N LYS A 201 40.52 -30.60 -21.29
CA LYS A 201 40.05 -31.92 -21.76
C LYS A 201 40.79 -32.44 -23.02
N ARG A 202 41.72 -31.66 -23.59
CA ARG A 202 42.63 -32.06 -24.68
C ARG A 202 44.07 -32.30 -24.19
N GLY A 203 44.28 -32.58 -22.91
CA GLY A 203 45.50 -33.27 -22.42
C GLY A 203 45.45 -34.77 -22.75
N PRO A 204 46.58 -35.47 -22.96
CA PRO A 204 46.60 -36.77 -23.62
C PRO A 204 45.89 -37.84 -22.79
N ALA A 205 45.03 -38.60 -23.46
CA ALA A 205 44.38 -39.78 -22.94
C ALA A 205 45.43 -40.82 -22.49
N TYR A 206 45.44 -41.18 -21.21
CA TYR A 206 46.03 -42.45 -20.79
C TYR A 206 45.04 -43.55 -21.17
N GLN A 207 45.32 -44.21 -22.30
CA GLN A 207 44.61 -45.40 -22.75
C GLN A 207 44.80 -46.52 -21.71
N THR A 208 43.76 -46.85 -20.95
CA THR A 208 43.57 -48.23 -20.50
C THR A 208 42.88 -48.99 -21.62
N LYS A 209 43.67 -49.77 -22.39
CA LYS A 209 43.18 -50.73 -23.39
C LYS A 209 42.26 -51.78 -22.72
N PRO A 210 41.21 -52.24 -23.41
CA PRO A 210 40.42 -53.38 -22.97
C PRO A 210 41.17 -54.67 -23.34
N LEU A 211 41.18 -55.68 -22.47
CA LEU A 211 41.62 -57.03 -22.85
C LEU A 211 40.54 -58.06 -22.50
N MET A 212 40.19 -58.82 -23.53
CA MET A 212 39.20 -59.89 -23.56
C MET A 212 39.55 -61.08 -22.65
N ASN A 213 38.51 -61.81 -22.25
CA ASN A 213 38.57 -63.21 -21.82
C ASN A 213 39.27 -64.10 -22.86
N VAL A 214 40.24 -64.93 -22.44
CA VAL A 214 40.41 -66.34 -22.87
C VAL A 214 41.13 -67.12 -21.75
N THR A 215 40.63 -68.33 -21.51
CA THR A 215 41.14 -69.44 -20.69
C THR A 215 42.61 -69.84 -20.92
N SER A 216 43.29 -70.28 -19.86
CA SER A 216 44.08 -71.54 -19.72
C SER A 216 45.38 -71.40 -18.91
N VAL A 217 45.46 -72.27 -17.89
CA VAL A 217 46.58 -73.08 -17.38
C VAL A 217 48.05 -72.66 -17.67
N GLN A 218 48.85 -72.70 -16.59
CA GLN A 218 50.23 -73.23 -16.47
C GLN A 218 51.33 -72.26 -15.96
N GLU A 219 51.78 -72.55 -14.74
CA GLU A 219 53.14 -72.60 -14.16
C GLU A 219 54.25 -71.53 -14.34
N THR A 220 55.01 -71.44 -13.24
CA THR A 220 56.48 -71.28 -13.07
C THR A 220 57.10 -69.88 -12.87
N HIS A 221 57.59 -69.67 -11.63
CA HIS A 221 58.96 -69.26 -11.19
C HIS A 221 59.64 -68.04 -11.88
N SER A 222 60.39 -67.12 -11.26
CA SER A 222 61.13 -67.05 -9.99
C SER A 222 61.94 -65.72 -9.91
N VAL A 223 62.11 -65.14 -8.69
CA VAL A 223 63.39 -64.66 -8.06
C VAL A 223 64.15 -63.48 -8.74
N ASN A 224 64.48 -62.33 -8.11
CA ASN A 224 65.44 -62.03 -7.02
C ASN A 224 65.33 -60.53 -6.61
N GLN A 225 65.17 -60.14 -5.33
CA GLN A 225 66.20 -59.63 -4.38
C GLN A 225 67.13 -58.49 -4.85
N GLN A 226 67.07 -57.29 -4.23
CA GLN A 226 68.00 -56.83 -3.16
C GLN A 226 67.75 -55.37 -2.71
N LYS A 227 68.31 -55.04 -1.54
CA LYS A 227 67.95 -54.00 -0.53
C LYS A 227 69.02 -52.85 -0.52
N PRO A 228 69.10 -51.97 0.51
CA PRO A 228 68.62 -50.58 0.59
C PRO A 228 69.74 -49.51 0.65
N GLU A 229 69.38 -48.22 0.69
CA GLU A 229 70.18 -47.20 1.39
C GLU A 229 69.30 -46.00 1.81
N ASN A 230 69.56 -45.47 3.00
CA ASN A 230 68.88 -44.36 3.67
C ASN A 230 69.98 -43.41 4.18
N PRO A 231 69.74 -42.09 4.31
CA PRO A 231 69.90 -41.54 5.67
C PRO A 231 68.84 -40.49 6.09
N SER A 232 68.62 -40.56 7.41
CA SER A 232 67.99 -39.69 8.41
C SER A 232 68.28 -38.18 8.35
N ILE A 233 67.62 -37.23 9.04
CA ILE A 233 66.42 -37.05 9.89
C ILE A 233 66.40 -35.53 10.19
N GLN A 234 65.23 -34.87 10.21
CA GLN A 234 64.94 -33.84 11.23
C GLN A 234 63.46 -33.92 11.63
N VAL A 235 63.25 -34.02 12.94
CA VAL A 235 61.97 -34.20 13.64
C VAL A 235 61.64 -32.91 14.40
N LYS A 236 60.36 -32.50 14.39
CA LYS A 236 59.64 -32.02 15.58
C LYS A 236 58.13 -32.30 15.42
N PRO A 237 57.40 -32.45 16.54
CA PRO A 237 56.33 -33.44 16.70
C PRO A 237 54.92 -32.82 16.60
N LEU A 238 53.90 -33.63 16.30
CA LEU A 238 52.51 -33.22 16.52
C LEU A 238 51.73 -34.28 17.31
N HIS A 239 51.18 -33.77 18.41
CA HIS A 239 50.38 -34.34 19.48
C HIS A 239 49.68 -35.69 19.27
N VAL A 240 50.09 -36.63 20.12
CA VAL A 240 49.18 -37.55 20.81
C VAL A 240 48.22 -36.73 21.66
N ILE A 241 46.92 -36.78 21.37
CA ILE A 241 45.86 -36.48 22.35
C ILE A 241 45.32 -37.81 22.84
N TYR A 242 45.53 -38.01 24.13
CA TYR A 242 44.93 -39.03 24.97
C TYR A 242 43.39 -38.92 24.91
N VAL A 243 42.70 -39.99 24.54
CA VAL A 243 41.33 -40.25 25.01
C VAL A 243 41.37 -41.57 25.77
N MET A 244 41.87 -41.50 27.01
CA MET A 244 41.41 -42.41 28.06
C MET A 244 40.17 -41.78 28.67
N ALA A 245 39.05 -42.48 28.52
CA ALA A 245 37.89 -42.58 29.40
C ALA A 245 36.64 -42.70 28.52
N MET A 246 36.05 -43.89 28.45
CA MET A 246 34.62 -44.12 28.68
C MET A 246 34.22 -45.56 28.31
N SER A 247 34.07 -46.37 29.37
CA SER A 247 33.11 -47.45 29.60
C SER A 247 33.01 -48.66 28.63
N ASP A 248 33.25 -49.83 29.22
CA ASP A 248 33.18 -51.21 28.71
C ASP A 248 31.80 -51.67 28.21
N SER A 249 31.28 -51.12 27.11
CA SER A 249 30.00 -51.59 26.53
C SER A 249 30.00 -51.81 25.02
N HIS A 250 31.16 -51.74 24.35
CA HIS A 250 31.26 -51.81 22.89
C HIS A 250 31.82 -53.12 22.32
N HIS A 251 31.86 -54.21 23.10
CA HIS A 251 32.30 -55.52 22.57
C HIS A 251 31.17 -56.37 21.96
N TYR A 252 29.90 -56.03 22.20
CA TYR A 252 28.74 -56.73 21.60
C TYR A 252 28.23 -56.12 20.28
N TYR A 253 28.69 -54.92 19.91
CA TYR A 253 28.16 -54.19 18.74
C TYR A 253 28.80 -54.64 17.41
N LEU A 254 30.01 -55.22 17.43
CA LEU A 254 30.68 -55.68 16.20
C LEU A 254 30.27 -57.09 15.75
N GLN A 255 29.73 -57.92 16.64
CA GLN A 255 29.34 -59.29 16.29
C GLN A 255 28.00 -59.34 15.55
N TRP A 256 27.07 -58.41 15.84
CA TRP A 256 25.72 -58.39 15.25
C TRP A 256 25.66 -57.77 13.83
N LEU A 257 26.78 -57.19 13.35
CA LEU A 257 26.88 -56.60 12.01
C LEU A 257 27.45 -57.54 10.95
N ILE A 258 27.84 -58.77 11.29
CA ILE A 258 28.53 -59.70 10.37
C ILE A 258 27.61 -60.81 9.82
N GLU A 259 26.39 -60.97 10.35
CA GLU A 259 25.59 -62.18 10.06
C GLU A 259 24.43 -62.00 9.06
N ASP A 260 24.28 -60.86 8.40
CA ASP A 260 23.31 -60.76 7.30
C ASP A 260 23.84 -59.95 6.12
N ASN A 261 24.06 -60.68 5.02
CA ASN A 261 24.31 -60.24 3.64
C ASN A 261 25.76 -59.97 3.19
N SER A 262 26.28 -60.94 2.43
CA SER A 262 27.47 -60.85 1.60
C SER A 262 27.22 -59.97 0.37
N GLN A 263 27.41 -58.65 0.49
CA GLN A 263 27.72 -57.77 -0.64
C GLN A 263 28.32 -56.47 -0.11
N THR A 264 29.45 -56.06 -0.69
CA THR A 264 30.12 -54.77 -0.45
C THR A 264 29.12 -53.61 -0.43
N SER A 265 28.81 -53.07 0.74
CA SER A 265 28.06 -51.82 0.87
C SER A 265 29.00 -50.68 1.27
N ASN A 266 29.03 -49.64 0.45
CA ASN A 266 29.65 -48.37 0.80
C ASN A 266 28.81 -47.74 1.90
N VAL A 267 29.32 -47.66 3.13
CA VAL A 267 28.61 -46.99 4.24
C VAL A 267 28.82 -45.49 4.11
N VAL A 268 27.75 -44.75 3.80
CA VAL A 268 27.74 -43.28 3.77
C VAL A 268 27.67 -42.77 5.21
N GLN A 269 28.60 -41.88 5.59
CA GLN A 269 28.61 -41.29 6.92
C GLN A 269 27.64 -40.09 6.95
N LEU A 270 26.41 -40.32 7.41
CA LEU A 270 25.42 -39.26 7.67
C LEU A 270 25.89 -38.32 8.78
N SER A 271 25.44 -37.05 8.77
CA SER A 271 25.67 -36.14 9.89
C SER A 271 24.99 -36.64 11.17
N VAL A 272 25.48 -36.20 12.34
CA VAL A 272 24.96 -36.67 13.65
C VAL A 272 23.46 -36.43 13.77
N VAL A 273 22.97 -35.28 13.27
CA VAL A 273 21.55 -34.92 13.33
C VAL A 273 20.72 -35.74 12.33
N GLN A 274 21.19 -35.92 11.09
CA GLN A 274 20.50 -36.74 10.10
C GLN A 274 20.40 -38.21 10.56
N GLY A 275 21.49 -38.75 11.13
CA GLY A 275 21.50 -40.08 11.73
C GLY A 275 20.54 -40.22 12.93
N CYS A 276 20.36 -39.16 13.73
CA CYS A 276 19.39 -39.12 14.82
C CYS A 276 17.94 -39.08 14.29
N MET A 277 17.66 -38.24 13.29
CA MET A 277 16.33 -38.16 12.66
C MET A 277 15.94 -39.46 11.97
N SER A 278 16.86 -40.11 11.24
CA SER A 278 16.59 -41.42 10.63
C SER A 278 16.28 -42.48 11.69
N LYS A 279 16.95 -42.48 12.84
CA LYS A 279 16.63 -43.38 13.96
C LYS A 279 15.27 -43.09 14.57
N PHE A 280 14.92 -41.82 14.72
CA PHE A 280 13.60 -41.38 15.20
C PHE A 280 12.49 -41.86 14.26
N PHE A 281 12.58 -41.55 12.95
CA PHE A 281 11.57 -41.93 11.97
C PHE A 281 11.42 -43.44 11.82
N ARG A 282 12.51 -44.21 11.96
CA ARG A 282 12.46 -45.68 11.96
C ARG A 282 11.63 -46.23 13.12
N ARG A 283 11.91 -45.78 14.35
CA ARG A 283 11.17 -46.21 15.55
C ARG A 283 9.73 -45.73 15.50
N TYR A 284 9.52 -44.48 15.12
CA TYR A 284 8.22 -43.85 15.06
C TYR A 284 7.33 -44.50 13.98
N GLY A 285 7.85 -44.74 12.77
CA GLY A 285 7.10 -45.42 11.71
C GLY A 285 6.65 -46.83 12.10
N THR A 286 7.50 -47.57 12.82
CA THR A 286 7.13 -48.89 13.37
C THR A 286 6.03 -48.78 14.44
N MET A 287 6.07 -47.75 15.28
CA MET A 287 5.06 -47.49 16.30
C MET A 287 3.69 -47.15 15.68
N VAL A 288 3.66 -46.26 14.70
CA VAL A 288 2.44 -45.84 14.01
C VAL A 288 1.82 -47.00 13.25
N ALA A 289 2.64 -47.82 12.56
CA ALA A 289 2.14 -48.99 11.82
C ALA A 289 1.51 -50.05 12.74
N ARG A 290 1.98 -50.20 13.99
CA ARG A 290 1.41 -51.14 14.97
C ARG A 290 0.10 -50.67 15.58
N ASN A 291 -0.06 -49.36 15.79
CA ASN A 291 -1.23 -48.78 16.47
C ASN A 291 -1.85 -47.61 15.69
N PRO A 292 -2.28 -47.79 14.42
CA PRO A 292 -2.71 -46.68 13.57
C PRO A 292 -3.98 -45.98 14.07
N ILE A 293 -4.96 -46.74 14.61
CA ILE A 293 -6.23 -46.17 15.09
C ILE A 293 -6.03 -45.25 16.29
N LEU A 294 -5.18 -45.65 17.24
CA LEU A 294 -4.90 -44.85 18.45
C LEU A 294 -4.20 -43.53 18.09
N VAL A 295 -3.21 -43.58 17.19
CA VAL A 295 -2.50 -42.37 16.72
C VAL A 295 -3.47 -41.43 16.00
N LEU A 296 -4.33 -41.95 15.13
CA LEU A 296 -5.34 -41.17 14.40
C LEU A 296 -6.33 -40.47 15.35
N CYS A 297 -6.89 -41.19 16.32
CA CYS A 297 -7.84 -40.61 17.27
C CYS A 297 -7.19 -39.53 18.16
N LEU A 298 -5.97 -39.77 18.63
CA LEU A 298 -5.25 -38.83 19.50
C LEU A 298 -4.94 -37.52 18.76
N SER A 299 -4.41 -37.60 17.54
CA SER A 299 -4.01 -36.41 16.77
C SER A 299 -5.21 -35.55 16.35
N VAL A 300 -6.30 -36.19 15.90
CA VAL A 300 -7.54 -35.47 15.55
C VAL A 300 -8.19 -34.83 16.78
N ALA A 301 -8.19 -35.51 17.94
CA ALA A 301 -8.77 -34.96 19.17
C ALA A 301 -8.06 -33.68 19.64
N VAL A 302 -6.73 -33.62 19.52
CA VAL A 302 -5.95 -32.41 19.89
C VAL A 302 -6.36 -31.21 19.04
N VAL A 303 -6.54 -31.38 17.73
CA VAL A 303 -6.90 -30.26 16.86
C VAL A 303 -8.37 -29.85 17.03
N LEU A 304 -9.27 -30.81 17.26
CA LEU A 304 -10.67 -30.51 17.60
C LEU A 304 -10.80 -29.67 18.88
N LEU A 305 -9.92 -29.87 19.87
CA LEU A 305 -9.87 -29.02 21.06
C LEU A 305 -9.48 -27.58 20.73
N LEU A 306 -8.55 -27.36 19.79
CA LEU A 306 -8.19 -26.02 19.32
C LEU A 306 -9.36 -25.35 18.59
N CYS A 307 -10.15 -26.12 17.84
CA CYS A 307 -11.34 -25.61 17.15
C CYS A 307 -12.44 -25.08 18.10
N LEU A 308 -12.46 -25.45 19.38
CA LEU A 308 -13.41 -24.88 20.36
C LEU A 308 -13.25 -23.35 20.50
N GLY A 309 -12.08 -22.80 20.19
CA GLY A 309 -11.83 -21.35 20.20
C GLY A 309 -12.66 -20.56 19.19
N LEU A 310 -13.26 -21.21 18.19
CA LEU A 310 -14.17 -20.60 17.21
C LEU A 310 -15.43 -20.00 17.85
N ILE A 311 -15.76 -20.33 19.10
CA ILE A 311 -16.86 -19.71 19.85
C ILE A 311 -16.66 -18.20 20.02
N HIS A 312 -15.41 -17.71 20.02
CA HIS A 312 -15.08 -16.29 20.15
C HIS A 312 -14.79 -15.61 18.80
N PHE A 313 -15.25 -16.18 17.69
CA PHE A 313 -14.93 -15.72 16.34
C PHE A 313 -15.46 -14.30 16.07
N LYS A 314 -14.57 -13.40 15.67
CA LYS A 314 -14.87 -12.02 15.25
C LYS A 314 -14.12 -11.70 13.96
N VAL A 315 -14.84 -11.09 13.00
CA VAL A 315 -14.29 -10.66 11.71
C VAL A 315 -14.06 -9.15 11.74
N GLU A 316 -12.93 -8.69 11.18
CA GLU A 316 -12.68 -7.26 10.92
C GLU A 316 -13.22 -6.88 9.54
N THR A 317 -14.11 -5.87 9.46
CA THR A 317 -14.71 -5.39 8.20
C THR A 317 -14.35 -3.94 7.86
N GLN A 318 -13.66 -3.22 8.76
CA GLN A 318 -13.33 -1.80 8.59
C GLN A 318 -12.30 -1.56 7.45
N PRO A 319 -12.66 -0.80 6.39
CA PRO A 319 -11.77 -0.52 5.26
C PRO A 319 -10.62 0.44 5.60
N GLU A 320 -10.72 1.20 6.70
CA GLU A 320 -9.68 2.08 7.26
C GLU A 320 -8.37 1.34 7.63
N LYS A 321 -8.40 0.00 7.71
CA LYS A 321 -7.20 -0.86 7.86
C LYS A 321 -6.88 -1.72 6.63
N LEU A 322 -7.63 -1.56 5.54
CA LEU A 322 -7.48 -2.30 4.28
C LEU A 322 -7.44 -1.34 3.08
N ILE A 323 -6.23 -0.81 2.87
CA ILE A 323 -5.57 -0.40 1.61
C ILE A 323 -6.47 0.03 0.44
N ILE A 324 -6.38 1.31 0.04
CA ILE A 324 -6.89 1.77 -1.26
C ILE A 324 -6.10 3.01 -1.79
N GLY A 325 -5.47 3.00 -2.99
CA GLY A 325 -5.08 4.22 -3.76
C GLY A 325 -5.28 4.13 -5.29
N THR A 326 -5.60 5.17 -6.09
CA THR A 326 -6.18 5.04 -7.48
C THR A 326 -5.16 5.09 -8.65
N THR A 327 -5.50 4.54 -9.83
CA THR A 327 -4.97 5.01 -11.14
C THR A 327 -6.03 4.99 -12.27
N PRO A 328 -5.87 5.80 -13.34
CA PRO A 328 -6.78 5.84 -14.50
C PRO A 328 -6.14 5.42 -15.85
N ASP A 329 -6.97 4.95 -16.79
CA ASP A 329 -6.65 4.78 -18.22
C ASP A 329 -7.42 5.79 -19.09
N VAL A 330 -6.76 6.34 -20.13
CA VAL A 330 -7.15 7.59 -20.82
C VAL A 330 -7.86 7.34 -22.15
N ILE A 331 -9.03 7.96 -22.37
CA ILE A 331 -9.57 8.26 -23.70
C ILE A 331 -10.17 9.67 -23.72
N TYR A 332 -9.66 10.53 -24.59
CA TYR A 332 -10.09 11.92 -24.77
C TYR A 332 -11.40 12.03 -25.55
N SER A 333 -12.34 12.84 -25.05
CA SER A 333 -13.28 13.58 -25.92
C SER A 333 -13.65 14.93 -25.31
N ASN A 334 -13.47 16.01 -26.09
CA ASN A 334 -13.93 17.36 -25.74
C ASN A 334 -15.46 17.39 -25.67
N SER A 335 -16.02 17.73 -24.51
CA SER A 335 -17.45 17.85 -24.26
C SER A 335 -17.92 19.32 -24.23
N SER A 336 -19.18 19.54 -24.63
CA SER A 336 -19.93 20.79 -24.47
C SER A 336 -20.21 21.13 -23.01
N SER A 337 -20.43 22.42 -22.69
CA SER A 337 -20.81 22.87 -21.34
C SER A 337 -22.09 22.19 -20.83
N ILE A 338 -22.11 21.79 -19.56
CA ILE A 338 -23.24 21.12 -18.89
C ILE A 338 -24.29 22.10 -18.38
N LEU A 339 -23.97 23.40 -18.34
CA LEU A 339 -24.82 24.48 -17.83
C LEU A 339 -25.94 24.82 -18.82
N THR A 340 -27.06 24.11 -18.70
CA THR A 340 -28.28 24.37 -19.47
C THR A 340 -29.49 24.38 -18.56
N GLU A 341 -30.53 25.11 -18.94
CA GLU A 341 -31.79 25.19 -18.19
C GLU A 341 -32.43 23.80 -17.98
N GLU A 342 -32.38 22.93 -19.00
CA GLU A 342 -32.91 21.56 -18.90
C GLU A 342 -32.14 20.72 -17.86
N ASN A 343 -30.82 20.88 -17.80
CA ASN A 343 -29.97 20.15 -16.87
C ASN A 343 -30.08 20.65 -15.43
N ILE A 344 -30.26 21.97 -15.21
CA ILE A 344 -30.48 22.53 -13.87
C ILE A 344 -31.86 22.12 -13.32
N ASN A 345 -32.89 22.14 -14.16
CA ASN A 345 -34.22 21.64 -13.75
C ASN A 345 -34.18 20.15 -13.39
N LEU A 346 -33.43 19.33 -14.14
CA LEU A 346 -33.18 17.93 -13.79
C LEU A 346 -32.50 17.80 -12.41
N LEU A 347 -31.56 18.70 -12.09
CA LEU A 347 -30.86 18.72 -10.81
C LEU A 347 -31.82 18.98 -9.64
N PHE A 348 -32.79 19.90 -9.79
CA PHE A 348 -33.86 20.10 -8.80
C PHE A 348 -34.75 18.87 -8.62
N GLU A 349 -35.07 18.15 -9.71
CA GLU A 349 -35.83 16.89 -9.61
C GLU A 349 -35.06 15.81 -8.84
N ILE A 350 -33.75 15.69 -9.09
CA ILE A 350 -32.85 14.78 -8.36
C ILE A 350 -32.82 15.17 -6.88
N GLN A 351 -32.58 16.44 -6.56
CA GLN A 351 -32.52 16.94 -5.19
C GLN A 351 -33.81 16.66 -4.42
N LYS A 352 -34.97 16.90 -5.05
CA LYS A 352 -36.28 16.59 -4.46
C LYS A 352 -36.44 15.11 -4.11
N LYS A 353 -35.88 14.19 -4.90
CA LYS A 353 -35.88 12.76 -4.59
C LYS A 353 -34.94 12.43 -3.42
N VAL A 354 -33.77 13.06 -3.36
CA VAL A 354 -32.80 12.88 -2.25
C VAL A 354 -33.38 13.39 -0.93
N ASP A 355 -34.03 14.55 -0.92
CA ASP A 355 -34.69 15.11 0.27
C ASP A 355 -35.88 14.26 0.75
N GLY A 356 -36.47 13.48 -0.16
CA GLY A 356 -37.56 12.54 0.14
C GLY A 356 -37.11 11.23 0.81
N ILE A 357 -35.80 10.97 0.95
CA ILE A 357 -35.29 9.74 1.56
C ILE A 357 -35.64 9.71 3.05
N GLN A 358 -36.32 8.63 3.47
CA GLN A 358 -36.54 8.31 4.87
C GLN A 358 -36.01 6.91 5.19
N ALA A 359 -34.86 6.85 5.87
CA ALA A 359 -34.24 5.59 6.27
C ALA A 359 -34.74 5.14 7.65
N ASN A 360 -35.14 3.87 7.78
CA ASN A 360 -35.56 3.31 9.06
C ASN A 360 -34.37 2.65 9.78
N TYR A 361 -34.00 3.18 10.95
CA TYR A 361 -33.02 2.55 11.83
C TYR A 361 -33.55 2.54 13.26
N SER A 362 -33.57 1.36 13.89
CA SER A 362 -34.06 1.15 15.26
C SER A 362 -35.48 1.70 15.55
N GLY A 363 -36.35 1.75 14.53
CA GLY A 363 -37.72 2.23 14.65
C GLY A 363 -37.91 3.74 14.51
N SER A 364 -36.83 4.50 14.30
CA SER A 364 -36.87 5.93 13.93
C SER A 364 -36.67 6.11 12.42
N LEU A 365 -37.47 6.98 11.81
CA LEU A 365 -37.29 7.48 10.44
C LEU A 365 -36.25 8.61 10.47
N ILE A 366 -35.24 8.52 9.61
CA ILE A 366 -34.11 9.44 9.55
C ILE A 366 -34.09 10.10 8.18
N SER A 367 -34.02 11.43 8.16
CA SER A 367 -33.85 12.24 6.96
C SER A 367 -32.45 12.86 6.91
N LEU A 368 -32.08 13.43 5.74
CA LEU A 368 -30.79 14.09 5.53
C LEU A 368 -30.56 15.24 6.55
N SER A 369 -31.60 16.00 6.86
CA SER A 369 -31.58 17.11 7.83
C SER A 369 -31.19 16.72 9.26
N ASP A 370 -31.29 15.43 9.62
CA ASP A 370 -30.96 14.92 10.95
C ASP A 370 -29.47 14.56 11.08
N ILE A 371 -28.78 14.31 9.97
CA ILE A 371 -27.41 13.77 9.94
C ILE A 371 -26.39 14.70 9.29
N CYS A 372 -26.85 15.65 8.46
CA CYS A 372 -25.97 16.54 7.70
C CYS A 372 -25.20 17.53 8.59
N MET A 373 -24.07 18.02 8.07
CA MET A 373 -23.29 19.08 8.70
C MET A 373 -23.99 20.45 8.58
N LYS A 374 -23.99 21.24 9.65
CA LYS A 374 -24.68 22.55 9.74
C LYS A 374 -23.75 23.61 10.37
N PRO A 375 -23.06 24.44 9.56
CA PRO A 375 -21.99 25.31 10.06
C PRO A 375 -22.46 26.65 10.66
N LEU A 376 -23.49 27.30 10.09
CA LEU A 376 -23.94 28.63 10.52
C LEU A 376 -25.45 28.71 10.84
N GLY A 377 -26.25 27.76 10.33
CA GLY A 377 -27.71 27.78 10.43
C GLY A 377 -28.33 26.40 10.72
N GLN A 378 -29.62 26.26 10.42
CA GLN A 378 -30.36 25.00 10.58
C GLN A 378 -30.35 24.14 9.30
N ASP A 379 -29.92 24.71 8.18
CA ASP A 379 -29.84 24.08 6.87
C ASP A 379 -28.52 23.32 6.67
N CYS A 380 -28.58 22.28 5.85
CA CYS A 380 -27.44 21.43 5.53
C CYS A 380 -26.44 22.15 4.63
N ALA A 381 -25.14 21.93 4.88
CA ALA A 381 -24.05 22.40 4.04
C ALA A 381 -23.90 21.61 2.72
N THR A 382 -24.99 21.35 2.01
CA THR A 382 -24.97 20.68 0.70
C THR A 382 -24.24 21.55 -0.30
N GLN A 383 -23.20 21.01 -0.95
CA GLN A 383 -22.45 21.71 -1.98
C GLN A 383 -23.04 21.34 -3.35
N SER A 384 -23.72 22.28 -3.99
CA SER A 384 -24.38 22.11 -5.29
C SER A 384 -24.65 23.49 -5.90
N VAL A 385 -24.64 23.59 -7.22
CA VAL A 385 -25.01 24.83 -7.95
C VAL A 385 -26.42 25.32 -7.56
N LEU A 386 -27.30 24.40 -7.13
CA LEU A 386 -28.64 24.74 -6.63
C LEU A 386 -28.63 25.66 -5.40
N GLN A 387 -27.52 25.74 -4.67
CA GLN A 387 -27.41 26.64 -3.51
C GLN A 387 -27.42 28.12 -3.90
N TYR A 388 -27.04 28.49 -5.13
CA TYR A 388 -27.23 29.86 -5.62
C TYR A 388 -28.72 30.26 -5.69
N PHE A 389 -29.62 29.29 -5.60
CA PHE A 389 -31.07 29.49 -5.52
C PHE A 389 -31.65 29.09 -4.15
N LYS A 390 -30.78 28.95 -3.14
CA LYS A 390 -31.14 28.49 -1.78
C LYS A 390 -31.90 27.16 -1.77
N MET A 391 -31.61 26.29 -2.75
CA MET A 391 -32.27 24.98 -2.94
C MET A 391 -33.78 25.07 -3.23
N ASP A 392 -34.31 26.23 -3.62
CA ASP A 392 -35.73 26.42 -3.96
C ASP A 392 -35.92 26.64 -5.48
N PRO A 393 -36.69 25.78 -6.16
CA PRO A 393 -37.02 25.98 -7.57
C PRO A 393 -37.71 27.31 -7.89
N ASN A 394 -38.47 27.90 -6.96
CA ASN A 394 -39.16 29.18 -7.21
C ASN A 394 -38.16 30.34 -7.36
N ASN A 395 -37.02 30.26 -6.68
CA ASN A 395 -35.96 31.27 -6.78
C ASN A 395 -35.24 31.20 -8.13
N TYR A 396 -35.21 30.03 -8.78
CA TYR A 396 -34.61 29.88 -10.11
C TYR A 396 -35.31 30.75 -11.15
N ASP A 397 -36.64 30.68 -11.20
CA ASP A 397 -37.45 31.51 -12.11
C ASP A 397 -37.40 33.00 -11.72
N ALA A 398 -37.34 33.29 -10.42
CA ALA A 398 -37.33 34.67 -9.91
C ALA A 398 -36.01 35.42 -10.15
N TYR A 399 -34.86 34.72 -10.10
CA TYR A 399 -33.53 35.33 -10.18
C TYR A 399 -32.95 35.40 -11.60
N GLY A 400 -33.64 34.85 -12.61
CA GLY A 400 -33.20 34.91 -14.02
C GLY A 400 -32.50 33.65 -14.52
N GLY A 401 -32.70 32.50 -13.86
CA GLY A 401 -32.24 31.19 -14.33
C GLY A 401 -30.72 31.09 -14.54
N VAL A 402 -30.29 30.67 -15.73
CA VAL A 402 -28.87 30.43 -16.05
C VAL A 402 -28.03 31.73 -15.98
N GLU A 403 -28.60 32.88 -16.36
CA GLU A 403 -27.89 34.17 -16.29
C GLU A 403 -27.52 34.53 -14.84
N HIS A 404 -28.35 34.12 -13.87
CA HIS A 404 -28.04 34.26 -12.45
C HIS A 404 -26.86 33.39 -12.02
N VAL A 405 -26.74 32.19 -12.58
CA VAL A 405 -25.63 31.28 -12.27
C VAL A 405 -24.31 31.87 -12.75
N ASP A 406 -24.26 32.38 -13.98
CA ASP A 406 -23.08 33.07 -14.52
C ASP A 406 -22.75 34.34 -13.71
N TYR A 407 -23.77 35.08 -13.28
CA TYR A 407 -23.59 36.21 -12.37
C TYR A 407 -22.97 35.78 -11.03
N CYS A 408 -23.48 34.69 -10.43
CA CYS A 408 -22.95 34.17 -9.17
C CYS A 408 -21.54 33.58 -9.31
N PHE A 409 -21.12 33.06 -10.46
CA PHE A 409 -19.72 32.66 -10.63
C PHE A 409 -18.73 33.80 -10.43
N GLN A 410 -19.15 35.03 -10.73
CA GLN A 410 -18.36 36.24 -10.52
C GLN A 410 -18.64 36.90 -9.15
N HIS A 411 -19.82 36.67 -8.57
CA HIS A 411 -20.32 37.38 -7.37
C HIS A 411 -20.73 36.46 -6.21
N TYR A 412 -20.26 35.19 -6.18
CA TYR A 412 -20.65 34.18 -5.18
C TYR A 412 -20.33 34.57 -3.74
N THR A 413 -19.52 35.61 -3.55
CA THR A 413 -19.08 36.12 -2.26
C THR A 413 -19.66 37.50 -1.90
N THR A 414 -20.17 38.25 -2.88
CA THR A 414 -20.57 39.66 -2.73
C THR A 414 -22.07 39.87 -2.79
N ALA A 415 -22.77 39.06 -3.59
CA ALA A 415 -24.21 39.19 -3.76
C ALA A 415 -24.94 38.32 -2.74
N GLU A 416 -25.83 38.93 -1.94
CA GLU A 416 -26.66 38.23 -0.96
C GLU A 416 -27.54 37.15 -1.62
N THR A 417 -27.97 37.39 -2.86
CA THR A 417 -28.74 36.42 -3.66
C THR A 417 -27.93 35.16 -4.00
N CYS A 418 -26.60 35.26 -4.07
CA CYS A 418 -25.71 34.14 -4.37
C CYS A 418 -25.23 33.38 -3.13
N LEU A 419 -25.61 33.81 -1.92
CA LEU A 419 -25.32 33.05 -0.71
C LEU A 419 -26.18 31.79 -0.64
N SER A 420 -25.58 30.71 -0.15
CA SER A 420 -26.29 29.43 0.04
C SER A 420 -27.43 29.54 1.07
N ALA A 421 -28.30 28.54 1.10
CA ALA A 421 -29.34 28.42 2.13
C ALA A 421 -28.76 28.43 3.55
N PHE A 422 -27.57 27.83 3.73
CA PHE A 422 -26.86 27.82 5.02
C PHE A 422 -26.04 29.09 5.28
N GLN A 423 -26.32 30.18 4.56
CA GLN A 423 -25.78 31.53 4.79
C GLN A 423 -24.26 31.66 4.62
N ALA A 424 -23.66 30.78 3.82
CA ALA A 424 -22.26 30.89 3.46
C ALA A 424 -22.06 30.90 1.93
N PRO A 425 -20.97 31.50 1.44
CA PRO A 425 -20.63 31.52 0.03
C PRO A 425 -20.22 30.12 -0.45
N LEU A 426 -20.60 29.80 -1.69
CA LEU A 426 -20.26 28.53 -2.33
C LEU A 426 -19.22 28.76 -3.43
N ASP A 427 -18.00 28.25 -3.22
CA ASP A 427 -16.93 28.26 -4.22
C ASP A 427 -17.34 27.42 -5.45
N PRO A 428 -17.44 28.00 -6.66
CA PRO A 428 -17.82 27.29 -7.87
C PRO A 428 -16.94 26.05 -8.14
N SER A 429 -15.67 26.09 -7.73
CA SER A 429 -14.70 24.98 -7.91
C SER A 429 -15.07 23.72 -7.12
N THR A 430 -15.95 23.84 -6.13
CA THR A 430 -16.45 22.72 -5.30
C THR A 430 -17.76 22.14 -5.83
N ALA A 431 -18.48 22.88 -6.67
CA ALA A 431 -19.78 22.49 -7.22
C ALA A 431 -19.73 22.15 -8.73
N LEU A 432 -18.63 22.46 -9.40
CA LEU A 432 -18.42 22.24 -10.83
C LEU A 432 -17.12 21.49 -11.11
N GLY A 433 -17.08 20.81 -12.26
CA GLY A 433 -15.91 20.08 -12.73
C GLY A 433 -15.65 20.28 -14.23
N GLY A 434 -14.42 19.99 -14.64
CA GLY A 434 -14.05 19.92 -16.07
C GLY A 434 -13.84 21.25 -16.79
N PHE A 435 -13.73 22.36 -16.06
CA PHE A 435 -13.41 23.68 -16.61
C PHE A 435 -11.89 23.96 -16.63
N SER A 436 -11.50 25.06 -17.30
CA SER A 436 -10.11 25.53 -17.39
C SER A 436 -9.92 26.91 -16.76
N GLY A 437 -8.91 27.06 -15.90
CA GLY A 437 -8.67 28.32 -15.18
C GLY A 437 -9.86 28.74 -14.31
N ASN A 438 -10.30 30.00 -14.45
CA ASN A 438 -11.44 30.58 -13.73
C ASN A 438 -12.71 30.65 -14.59
N ASN A 439 -12.75 30.00 -15.76
CA ASN A 439 -13.91 30.06 -16.65
C ASN A 439 -14.94 28.98 -16.33
N TYR A 440 -15.75 29.22 -15.30
CA TYR A 440 -16.72 28.24 -14.80
C TYR A 440 -17.88 27.95 -15.78
N SER A 441 -18.19 28.86 -16.70
CA SER A 441 -19.24 28.67 -17.71
C SER A 441 -18.92 27.56 -18.73
N GLU A 442 -17.64 27.15 -18.83
CA GLU A 442 -17.19 26.01 -19.64
C GLU A 442 -17.28 24.65 -18.91
N ALA A 443 -17.77 24.61 -17.67
CA ALA A 443 -17.84 23.38 -16.89
C ALA A 443 -18.59 22.26 -17.62
N SER A 444 -18.03 21.05 -17.56
CA SER A 444 -18.59 19.86 -18.19
C SER A 444 -19.26 18.89 -17.22
N ALA A 445 -19.14 19.13 -15.91
CA ALA A 445 -19.75 18.29 -14.88
C ALA A 445 -20.30 19.12 -13.71
N PHE A 446 -21.45 18.70 -13.17
CA PHE A 446 -21.93 19.12 -11.85
C PHE A 446 -21.37 18.20 -10.77
N ILE A 447 -20.95 18.80 -9.65
CA ILE A 447 -20.47 18.08 -8.47
C ILE A 447 -21.42 18.39 -7.32
N ILE A 448 -21.98 17.33 -6.73
CA ILE A 448 -22.91 17.43 -5.63
C ILE A 448 -22.31 16.70 -4.44
N THR A 449 -22.07 17.41 -3.34
CA THR A 449 -21.51 16.83 -2.11
C THR A 449 -22.50 17.03 -0.97
N TYR A 450 -22.76 15.95 -0.23
CA TYR A 450 -23.58 15.97 1.00
C TYR A 450 -22.70 15.68 2.21
N PRO A 451 -22.17 16.70 2.91
CA PRO A 451 -21.37 16.49 4.11
C PRO A 451 -22.23 15.97 5.27
N VAL A 452 -21.83 14.84 5.86
CA VAL A 452 -22.51 14.18 6.97
C VAL A 452 -21.57 14.12 8.17
N ASN A 453 -22.10 14.34 9.38
CA ASN A 453 -21.30 14.31 10.60
C ASN A 453 -20.81 12.88 10.88
N ASN A 454 -19.52 12.72 11.17
CA ASN A 454 -18.91 11.45 11.53
C ASN A 454 -18.45 11.46 13.00
N ASP A 455 -18.36 10.26 13.61
CA ASP A 455 -17.91 10.05 14.98
C ASP A 455 -16.73 9.05 14.99
N VAL A 456 -15.83 9.19 15.96
CA VAL A 456 -14.63 8.35 16.11
C VAL A 456 -15.02 6.90 16.44
N ASP A 457 -16.09 6.70 17.21
CA ASP A 457 -16.63 5.37 17.43
C ASP A 457 -17.56 4.99 16.27
N SER A 458 -17.08 4.10 15.39
CA SER A 458 -17.85 3.59 14.25
C SER A 458 -19.11 2.84 14.66
N LYS A 459 -19.25 2.47 15.95
CA LYS A 459 -20.46 1.85 16.52
C LYS A 459 -21.37 2.84 17.25
N SER A 460 -21.05 4.12 17.21
CA SER A 460 -21.92 5.16 17.74
C SER A 460 -23.29 5.10 17.05
N ASN A 461 -24.33 5.50 17.77
CA ASN A 461 -25.66 5.62 17.18
C ASN A 461 -25.68 6.65 16.04
N VAL A 462 -24.76 7.64 16.02
CA VAL A 462 -24.68 8.68 15.00
C VAL A 462 -24.19 8.08 13.68
N SER A 463 -23.04 7.39 13.69
CA SER A 463 -22.47 6.77 12.48
C SER A 463 -23.39 5.71 11.89
N MET A 464 -24.03 4.89 12.73
CA MET A 464 -24.96 3.86 12.23
C MET A 464 -26.24 4.43 11.59
N ARG A 465 -26.71 5.60 12.06
CA ARG A 465 -27.82 6.33 11.42
C ARG A 465 -27.42 6.88 10.06
N ALA A 466 -26.22 7.43 9.94
CA ALA A 466 -25.66 7.89 8.67
C ALA A 466 -25.55 6.74 7.65
N VAL A 467 -24.96 5.61 8.03
CA VAL A 467 -24.83 4.42 7.16
C VAL A 467 -26.20 3.90 6.69
N ALA A 468 -27.24 3.96 7.53
CA ALA A 468 -28.59 3.56 7.14
C ALA A 468 -29.17 4.49 6.05
N TRP A 469 -28.93 5.79 6.16
CA TRP A 469 -29.35 6.77 5.14
C TRP A 469 -28.54 6.62 3.85
N GLU A 470 -27.22 6.43 3.94
CA GLU A 470 -26.34 6.22 2.79
C GLU A 470 -26.79 5.01 1.95
N ARG A 471 -27.14 3.89 2.59
CA ARG A 471 -27.66 2.71 1.87
C ARG A 471 -28.96 2.99 1.13
N ALA A 472 -29.87 3.77 1.73
CA ALA A 472 -31.10 4.19 1.08
C ALA A 472 -30.81 5.13 -0.11
N PHE A 473 -29.82 6.02 0.02
CA PHE A 473 -29.34 6.87 -1.07
C PHE A 473 -28.74 6.07 -2.23
N ILE A 474 -27.88 5.07 -1.95
CA ILE A 474 -27.31 4.19 -2.98
C ILE A 474 -28.44 3.46 -3.74
N GLN A 475 -29.46 2.98 -3.02
CA GLN A 475 -30.60 2.30 -3.64
C GLN A 475 -31.36 3.25 -4.58
N LEU A 476 -31.69 4.44 -4.11
CA LEU A 476 -32.34 5.48 -4.93
C LEU A 476 -31.49 5.83 -6.17
N ALA A 477 -30.18 6.00 -5.98
CA ALA A 477 -29.27 6.34 -7.06
C ALA A 477 -29.24 5.26 -8.16
N LYS A 478 -29.20 3.98 -7.77
CA LYS A 478 -29.17 2.84 -8.71
C LYS A 478 -30.52 2.63 -9.41
N GLU A 479 -31.62 2.67 -8.66
CA GLU A 479 -32.95 2.23 -9.15
C GLU A 479 -33.72 3.35 -9.86
N GLU A 480 -33.53 4.61 -9.44
CA GLU A 480 -34.35 5.73 -9.92
C GLU A 480 -33.52 6.83 -10.61
N LEU A 481 -32.43 7.29 -10.00
CA LEU A 481 -31.68 8.44 -10.53
C LEU A 481 -30.90 8.07 -11.79
N LEU A 482 -30.23 6.92 -11.81
CA LEU A 482 -29.45 6.47 -12.96
C LEU A 482 -30.29 6.34 -14.25
N PRO A 483 -31.46 5.66 -14.28
CA PRO A 483 -32.29 5.61 -15.48
C PRO A 483 -32.89 6.98 -15.86
N MET A 484 -33.19 7.83 -14.87
CA MET A 484 -33.67 9.20 -15.11
C MET A 484 -32.63 10.03 -15.85
N VAL A 485 -31.37 10.04 -15.38
CA VAL A 485 -30.27 10.81 -16.00
C VAL A 485 -29.91 10.24 -17.38
N GLN A 486 -29.90 8.92 -17.54
CA GLN A 486 -29.64 8.26 -18.83
C GLN A 486 -30.70 8.61 -19.89
N SER A 487 -31.97 8.83 -19.49
CA SER A 487 -33.03 9.25 -20.42
C SER A 487 -32.78 10.61 -21.08
N LYS A 488 -31.90 11.43 -20.49
CA LYS A 488 -31.48 12.74 -20.97
C LYS A 488 -30.11 12.73 -21.66
N ASN A 489 -29.56 11.54 -21.99
CA ASN A 489 -28.22 11.35 -22.54
C ASN A 489 -27.07 11.88 -21.65
N LEU A 490 -27.30 11.93 -20.33
CA LEU A 490 -26.28 12.29 -19.35
C LEU A 490 -25.77 11.04 -18.61
N THR A 491 -24.61 11.17 -17.97
CA THR A 491 -24.03 10.11 -17.13
C THR A 491 -24.09 10.53 -15.66
N LEU A 492 -24.44 9.59 -14.78
CA LEU A 492 -24.43 9.78 -13.34
C LEU A 492 -23.39 8.85 -12.73
N ALA A 493 -22.47 9.41 -11.95
CA ALA A 493 -21.57 8.66 -11.10
C ALA A 493 -21.75 9.12 -9.66
N PHE A 494 -21.78 8.17 -8.72
CA PHE A 494 -22.08 8.43 -7.32
C PHE A 494 -21.28 7.51 -6.41
N SER A 495 -21.06 7.97 -5.18
CA SER A 495 -20.38 7.25 -4.11
C SER A 495 -20.98 7.68 -2.76
N SER A 496 -20.85 6.83 -1.75
CA SER A 496 -21.03 7.15 -0.34
C SER A 496 -19.86 6.57 0.46
N GLU A 497 -19.71 6.93 1.73
CA GLU A 497 -18.60 6.40 2.55
C GLU A 497 -18.74 4.88 2.75
N SER A 498 -19.96 4.38 2.99
CA SER A 498 -20.23 2.93 3.12
C SER A 498 -20.16 2.14 1.80
N SER A 499 -20.19 2.81 0.64
CA SER A 499 -20.17 2.17 -0.69
C SER A 499 -18.97 1.24 -0.89
N ILE A 500 -17.80 1.65 -0.41
CA ILE A 500 -16.55 0.90 -0.57
C ILE A 500 -16.61 -0.39 0.24
N GLU A 501 -17.03 -0.33 1.51
CA GLU A 501 -17.15 -1.52 2.37
C GLU A 501 -18.16 -2.52 1.82
N ASP A 502 -19.33 -2.03 1.37
CA ASP A 502 -20.40 -2.88 0.86
C ASP A 502 -20.01 -3.56 -0.47
N GLU A 503 -19.30 -2.87 -1.38
CA GLU A 503 -18.82 -3.47 -2.64
C GLU A 503 -17.68 -4.47 -2.42
N LEU A 504 -16.76 -4.22 -1.48
CA LEU A 504 -15.72 -5.18 -1.09
C LEU A 504 -16.32 -6.47 -0.50
N LYS A 505 -17.38 -6.34 0.30
CA LYS A 505 -18.10 -7.49 0.86
C LYS A 505 -18.81 -8.30 -0.23
N ARG A 506 -19.40 -7.62 -1.23
CA ARG A 506 -20.02 -8.27 -2.38
C ARG A 506 -19.00 -9.13 -3.14
N GLU A 507 -17.79 -8.63 -3.35
CA GLU A 507 -16.72 -9.36 -4.05
C GLU A 507 -16.36 -10.68 -3.38
N SER A 508 -16.08 -10.65 -2.08
CA SER A 508 -15.69 -11.86 -1.35
C SER A 508 -16.74 -12.97 -1.46
N THR A 509 -18.03 -12.61 -1.42
CA THR A 509 -19.09 -13.61 -1.57
C THR A 509 -19.15 -14.23 -2.96
N ALA A 510 -18.79 -13.49 -4.00
CA ALA A 510 -18.78 -13.97 -5.37
C ALA A 510 -17.62 -14.93 -5.63
N ASP A 511 -16.43 -14.63 -5.12
CA ASP A 511 -15.22 -15.44 -5.34
C ASP A 511 -15.18 -16.74 -4.53
N ALA A 512 -15.93 -16.81 -3.41
CA ALA A 512 -16.08 -18.03 -2.63
C ALA A 512 -16.54 -19.25 -3.46
N ILE A 513 -17.35 -19.02 -4.51
CA ILE A 513 -17.81 -20.08 -5.43
C ILE A 513 -16.66 -20.60 -6.29
N THR A 514 -15.88 -19.70 -6.89
CA THR A 514 -14.72 -20.05 -7.74
C THR A 514 -13.67 -20.82 -6.92
N ILE A 515 -13.42 -20.37 -5.69
CA ILE A 515 -12.51 -21.04 -4.75
C ILE A 515 -13.02 -22.45 -4.41
N SER A 516 -14.32 -22.61 -4.18
CA SER A 516 -14.93 -23.93 -3.92
C SER A 516 -14.75 -24.89 -5.09
N ILE A 517 -14.87 -24.41 -6.32
CA ILE A 517 -14.59 -25.20 -7.54
C ILE A 517 -13.12 -25.60 -7.59
N SER A 518 -12.19 -24.70 -7.24
CA SER A 518 -10.76 -25.01 -7.17
C SER A 518 -10.47 -26.18 -6.21
N TYR A 519 -11.09 -26.18 -5.03
CA TYR A 519 -10.97 -27.30 -4.08
C TYR A 519 -11.49 -28.63 -4.64
N LEU A 520 -12.62 -28.63 -5.35
CA LEU A 520 -13.15 -29.84 -5.98
C LEU A 520 -12.22 -30.37 -7.08
N VAL A 521 -11.65 -29.49 -7.89
CA VAL A 521 -10.69 -29.87 -8.96
C VAL A 521 -9.40 -30.42 -8.35
N MET A 522 -8.86 -29.77 -7.32
CA MET A 522 -7.68 -30.26 -6.59
C MET A 522 -7.93 -31.62 -5.95
N PHE A 523 -9.08 -31.82 -5.31
CA PHE A 523 -9.48 -33.12 -4.75
C PHE A 523 -9.56 -34.21 -5.82
N ALA A 524 -10.16 -33.91 -6.98
CA ALA A 524 -10.24 -34.84 -8.10
C ALA A 524 -8.83 -35.19 -8.61
N TYR A 525 -7.94 -34.22 -8.73
CA TYR A 525 -6.55 -34.42 -9.11
C TYR A 525 -5.80 -35.36 -8.14
N ILE A 526 -5.87 -35.08 -6.84
CA ILE A 526 -5.21 -35.88 -5.78
C ILE A 526 -5.68 -37.34 -5.83
N SER A 527 -6.99 -37.52 -5.97
CA SER A 527 -7.59 -38.85 -6.04
C SER A 527 -7.12 -39.65 -7.25
N LEU A 528 -6.84 -38.97 -8.37
CA LEU A 528 -6.32 -39.58 -9.60
C LEU A 528 -4.81 -39.85 -9.53
N THR A 529 -4.00 -38.92 -9.00
CA THR A 529 -2.54 -39.09 -8.93
C THR A 529 -2.10 -40.13 -7.92
N LEU A 530 -2.80 -40.24 -6.79
CA LEU A 530 -2.54 -41.26 -5.79
C LEU A 530 -2.97 -42.67 -6.24
N GLY A 531 -3.84 -42.81 -7.24
CA GLY A 531 -4.25 -44.09 -7.81
C GLY A 531 -3.15 -44.82 -8.59
N ASP A 532 -3.26 -46.15 -8.77
CA ASP A 532 -2.39 -46.88 -9.71
C ASP A 532 -3.00 -46.91 -11.13
N THR A 533 -2.18 -47.20 -12.15
CA THR A 533 -2.61 -47.20 -13.55
C THR A 533 -3.80 -48.15 -13.81
N PRO A 534 -4.81 -47.72 -14.58
CA PRO A 534 -6.08 -48.40 -14.62
C PRO A 534 -6.00 -49.69 -15.43
N ARG A 535 -6.15 -50.84 -14.76
CA ARG A 535 -6.84 -51.99 -15.35
C ARG A 535 -8.32 -51.88 -14.96
N LEU A 536 -9.21 -51.82 -15.96
CA LEU A 536 -10.66 -51.59 -15.78
C LEU A 536 -11.34 -52.50 -14.75
N SER A 537 -10.83 -53.73 -14.54
CA SER A 537 -11.37 -54.69 -13.57
C SER A 537 -10.88 -54.51 -12.13
N SER A 538 -9.77 -53.79 -11.89
CA SER A 538 -9.15 -53.58 -10.56
C SER A 538 -9.25 -52.14 -10.06
N PHE A 539 -9.82 -51.24 -10.88
CA PHE A 539 -9.89 -49.81 -10.59
C PHE A 539 -10.58 -49.49 -9.25
N TYR A 540 -11.66 -50.19 -8.90
CA TYR A 540 -12.42 -49.98 -7.66
C TYR A 540 -11.70 -50.41 -6.37
N ILE A 541 -10.69 -51.29 -6.47
CA ILE A 541 -9.86 -51.71 -5.33
C ILE A 541 -8.63 -50.81 -5.23
N SER A 542 -8.07 -50.46 -6.39
CA SER A 542 -6.81 -49.75 -6.55
C SER A 542 -6.93 -48.22 -6.46
N SER A 543 -8.14 -47.67 -6.47
CA SER A 543 -8.36 -46.23 -6.26
C SER A 543 -7.98 -45.83 -4.83
N LYS A 544 -7.58 -44.57 -4.68
CA LYS A 544 -7.17 -43.93 -3.41
C LYS A 544 -8.01 -42.69 -3.10
N VAL A 545 -9.28 -42.70 -3.52
CA VAL A 545 -10.23 -41.61 -3.36
C VAL A 545 -10.50 -41.35 -1.88
N LEU A 546 -10.70 -42.41 -1.07
CA LEU A 546 -10.97 -42.25 0.36
C LEU A 546 -9.75 -41.69 1.11
N LEU A 547 -8.55 -42.11 0.72
CA LEU A 547 -7.28 -41.59 1.25
C LEU A 547 -7.10 -40.11 0.89
N GLY A 548 -7.35 -39.74 -0.37
CA GLY A 548 -7.31 -38.35 -0.84
C GLY A 548 -8.32 -37.46 -0.11
N LEU A 549 -9.56 -37.93 0.07
CA LEU A 549 -10.61 -37.17 0.76
C LEU A 549 -10.26 -36.94 2.22
N SER A 550 -9.76 -37.99 2.89
CA SER A 550 -9.33 -37.90 4.28
C SER A 550 -8.13 -36.96 4.44
N GLY A 551 -7.21 -36.94 3.46
CA GLY A 551 -6.11 -35.98 3.40
C GLY A 551 -6.61 -34.53 3.34
N VAL A 552 -7.50 -34.20 2.39
CA VAL A 552 -8.08 -32.84 2.28
C VAL A 552 -8.81 -32.43 3.56
N MET A 553 -9.54 -33.35 4.21
CA MET A 553 -10.22 -33.07 5.49
C MET A 553 -9.23 -32.78 6.62
N LEU A 554 -8.08 -33.46 6.68
CA LEU A 554 -7.03 -33.17 7.66
C LEU A 554 -6.40 -31.78 7.46
N VAL A 555 -6.17 -31.39 6.20
CA VAL A 555 -5.70 -30.02 5.87
C VAL A 555 -6.72 -28.99 6.37
N MET A 556 -8.00 -29.15 6.04
CA MET A 556 -9.04 -28.20 6.48
C MET A 556 -9.15 -28.13 8.01
N LEU A 557 -8.99 -29.26 8.70
CA LEU A 557 -8.96 -29.30 10.16
C LEU A 557 -7.77 -28.51 10.74
N SER A 558 -6.60 -28.53 10.09
CA SER A 558 -5.44 -27.72 10.51
C SER A 558 -5.70 -26.21 10.44
N VAL A 559 -6.38 -25.76 9.37
CA VAL A 559 -6.73 -24.34 9.17
C VAL A 559 -7.74 -23.90 10.22
N LEU A 560 -8.79 -24.69 10.44
CA LEU A 560 -9.79 -24.43 11.49
C LEU A 560 -9.17 -24.46 12.89
N GLY A 561 -8.18 -25.33 13.13
CA GLY A 561 -7.42 -25.36 14.38
C GLY A 561 -6.62 -24.09 14.62
N SER A 562 -5.95 -23.56 13.58
CA SER A 562 -5.21 -22.30 13.65
C SER A 562 -6.14 -21.10 13.92
N VAL A 563 -7.25 -20.99 13.16
CA VAL A 563 -8.25 -19.94 13.35
C VAL A 563 -8.88 -20.03 14.75
N GLY A 564 -9.21 -21.25 15.21
CA GLY A 564 -9.73 -21.48 16.56
C GLY A 564 -8.77 -21.02 17.65
N PHE A 565 -7.48 -21.37 17.54
CA PHE A 565 -6.46 -20.95 18.51
C PHE A 565 -6.36 -19.42 18.62
N PHE A 566 -6.18 -18.72 17.50
CA PHE A 566 -6.03 -17.27 17.53
C PHE A 566 -7.33 -16.53 17.89
N SER A 567 -8.49 -17.11 17.55
CA SER A 567 -9.78 -16.61 18.00
C SER A 567 -9.94 -16.73 19.52
N ALA A 568 -9.42 -17.79 20.15
CA ALA A 568 -9.41 -17.93 21.62
C ALA A 568 -8.48 -16.92 22.30
N VAL A 569 -7.38 -16.52 21.64
CA VAL A 569 -6.47 -15.45 22.10
C VAL A 569 -7.10 -14.05 21.93
N GLY A 570 -8.17 -13.92 21.14
CA GLY A 570 -8.88 -12.66 20.93
C GLY A 570 -8.39 -11.85 19.72
N ILE A 571 -7.62 -12.47 18.81
CA ILE A 571 -7.20 -11.84 17.56
C ILE A 571 -8.35 -11.95 16.55
N LYS A 572 -8.80 -10.81 16.00
CA LYS A 572 -9.83 -10.79 14.96
C LYS A 572 -9.30 -11.40 13.66
N SER A 573 -10.14 -12.18 12.98
CA SER A 573 -9.82 -12.77 11.68
C SER A 573 -10.20 -11.82 10.55
N THR A 574 -9.46 -11.87 9.44
CA THR A 574 -9.76 -11.10 8.22
C THR A 574 -10.35 -12.01 7.14
N LEU A 575 -11.00 -11.41 6.14
CA LEU A 575 -11.63 -12.14 5.04
C LEU A 575 -10.60 -12.85 4.15
N ILE A 576 -9.47 -12.18 3.88
CA ILE A 576 -8.32 -12.71 3.13
C ILE A 576 -7.81 -14.02 3.75
N ILE A 577 -7.80 -14.13 5.09
CA ILE A 577 -7.36 -15.34 5.80
C ILE A 577 -8.25 -16.54 5.47
N MET A 578 -9.57 -16.34 5.46
CA MET A 578 -10.53 -17.41 5.21
C MET A 578 -10.50 -17.91 3.76
N GLU A 579 -10.07 -17.06 2.83
CA GLU A 579 -9.99 -17.38 1.40
C GLU A 579 -8.63 -17.98 1.00
N VAL A 580 -7.52 -17.34 1.40
CA VAL A 580 -6.17 -17.65 0.89
C VAL A 580 -5.46 -18.74 1.69
N ILE A 581 -5.58 -18.75 3.03
CA ILE A 581 -4.85 -19.73 3.85
C ILE A 581 -5.23 -21.18 3.53
N PRO A 582 -6.52 -21.56 3.38
CA PRO A 582 -6.84 -22.95 3.07
C PRO A 582 -6.33 -23.37 1.69
N PHE A 583 -6.16 -22.47 0.73
CA PHE A 583 -5.55 -22.77 -0.56
C PHE A 583 -4.04 -23.04 -0.41
N LEU A 584 -3.35 -22.16 0.34
CA LEU A 584 -1.93 -22.25 0.61
C LEU A 584 -1.57 -23.54 1.36
N VAL A 585 -2.28 -23.82 2.47
CA VAL A 585 -2.02 -25.00 3.31
C VAL A 585 -2.41 -26.28 2.58
N LEU A 586 -3.44 -26.24 1.73
CA LEU A 586 -3.76 -27.39 0.88
C LEU A 586 -2.66 -27.69 -0.14
N ALA A 587 -2.05 -26.67 -0.75
CA ALA A 587 -0.95 -26.87 -1.68
C ALA A 587 0.23 -27.57 -1.00
N VAL A 588 0.74 -27.00 0.10
CA VAL A 588 1.83 -27.59 0.89
C VAL A 588 1.47 -29.00 1.37
N GLY A 589 0.25 -29.17 1.87
CA GLY A 589 -0.11 -30.43 2.49
C GLY A 589 -0.26 -31.58 1.51
N VAL A 590 -0.82 -31.30 0.34
CA VAL A 590 -0.96 -32.28 -0.74
C VAL A 590 0.41 -32.73 -1.28
N ASP A 591 1.37 -31.82 -1.35
CA ASP A 591 2.73 -32.08 -1.80
C ASP A 591 3.38 -33.16 -0.90
N ASN A 592 3.33 -32.95 0.42
CA ASN A 592 3.83 -33.89 1.42
C ASN A 592 3.10 -35.24 1.38
N MET A 593 1.78 -35.22 1.20
CA MET A 593 0.96 -36.44 1.06
C MET A 593 1.40 -37.26 -0.16
N CYS A 594 1.60 -36.63 -1.31
CA CYS A 594 2.03 -37.29 -2.53
C CYS A 594 3.43 -37.88 -2.40
N ILE A 595 4.38 -37.14 -1.79
CA ILE A 595 5.74 -37.62 -1.54
C ILE A 595 5.74 -38.85 -0.62
N LEU A 596 4.96 -38.84 0.46
CA LEU A 596 4.82 -39.97 1.38
C LEU A 596 4.26 -41.21 0.68
N VAL A 597 3.13 -41.08 -0.04
CA VAL A 597 2.50 -42.22 -0.72
C VAL A 597 3.42 -42.79 -1.81
N HIS A 598 4.10 -41.94 -2.59
CA HIS A 598 5.07 -42.41 -3.58
C HIS A 598 6.30 -43.07 -2.94
N ALA A 599 6.75 -42.62 -1.77
CA ALA A 599 7.83 -43.29 -1.04
C ALA A 599 7.42 -44.70 -0.59
N VAL A 600 6.20 -44.88 -0.07
CA VAL A 600 5.67 -46.19 0.34
C VAL A 600 5.45 -47.12 -0.85
N LYS A 601 4.98 -46.60 -2.00
CA LYS A 601 4.80 -47.37 -3.24
C LYS A 601 6.13 -47.85 -3.86
N ARG A 602 7.24 -47.15 -3.61
CA ARG A 602 8.58 -47.48 -4.11
C ARG A 602 9.28 -48.59 -3.32
N GLN A 603 8.89 -48.84 -2.08
CA GLN A 603 9.50 -49.88 -1.24
C GLN A 603 9.24 -51.29 -1.80
N PRO A 604 10.17 -52.25 -1.64
CA PRO A 604 10.01 -53.60 -2.14
C PRO A 604 8.84 -54.34 -1.45
N LEU A 605 8.08 -55.10 -2.24
CA LEU A 605 6.90 -55.86 -1.79
C LEU A 605 7.22 -57.05 -0.87
N GLU A 606 8.49 -57.44 -0.77
CA GLU A 606 8.97 -58.55 0.07
C GLU A 606 9.02 -58.20 1.56
N LEU A 607 8.96 -56.89 1.91
CA LEU A 607 8.97 -56.42 3.29
C LEU A 607 7.54 -56.40 3.87
N PRO A 608 7.37 -56.72 5.18
CA PRO A 608 6.08 -56.55 5.86
C PRO A 608 5.64 -55.08 5.86
N LEU A 609 4.33 -54.82 5.99
CA LEU A 609 3.74 -53.48 5.90
C LEU A 609 4.41 -52.48 6.86
N GLU A 610 4.74 -52.93 8.08
CA GLU A 610 5.43 -52.10 9.08
C GLU A 610 6.85 -51.72 8.62
N GLY A 611 7.56 -52.66 8.00
CA GLY A 611 8.88 -52.44 7.43
C GLY A 611 8.84 -51.47 6.25
N ARG A 612 7.82 -51.57 5.39
CA ARG A 612 7.62 -50.68 4.23
C ARG A 612 7.34 -49.24 4.68
N ILE A 613 6.45 -49.04 5.65
CA ILE A 613 6.13 -47.71 6.19
C ILE A 613 7.33 -47.12 6.93
N SER A 614 8.01 -47.91 7.76
CA SER A 614 9.22 -47.48 8.49
C SER A 614 10.33 -47.04 7.53
N ASN A 615 10.64 -47.84 6.51
CA ASN A 615 11.70 -47.50 5.55
C ASN A 615 11.34 -46.27 4.70
N ALA A 616 10.08 -46.15 4.28
CA ALA A 616 9.61 -44.96 3.57
C ALA A 616 9.75 -43.69 4.43
N LEU A 617 9.35 -43.72 5.71
CA LEU A 617 9.50 -42.59 6.63
C LEU A 617 10.98 -42.21 6.87
N VAL A 618 11.89 -43.17 6.86
CA VAL A 618 13.33 -42.90 6.98
C VAL A 618 13.88 -42.21 5.73
N GLU A 619 13.36 -42.56 4.54
CA GLU A 619 13.79 -41.99 3.26
C GLU A 619 13.31 -40.53 3.09
N VAL A 620 12.03 -40.25 3.36
CA VAL A 620 11.42 -38.92 3.09
C VAL A 620 11.14 -38.07 4.31
N GLY A 621 10.98 -38.65 5.51
CA GLY A 621 10.59 -37.94 6.73
C GLY A 621 11.51 -36.78 7.13
N PRO A 622 12.86 -36.93 7.10
CA PRO A 622 13.77 -35.83 7.38
C PRO A 622 13.62 -34.66 6.39
N SER A 623 13.41 -34.97 5.12
CA SER A 623 13.27 -33.95 4.07
C SER A 623 11.95 -33.18 4.18
N ILE A 624 10.84 -33.86 4.49
CA ILE A 624 9.54 -33.22 4.75
C ILE A 624 9.60 -32.33 5.99
N THR A 625 10.24 -32.81 7.07
CA THR A 625 10.39 -32.01 8.30
C THR A 625 11.20 -30.73 8.06
N LEU A 626 12.23 -30.83 7.22
CA LEU A 626 13.09 -29.69 6.88
C LEU A 626 12.33 -28.67 6.02
N ALA A 627 11.54 -29.12 5.04
CA ALA A 627 10.67 -28.26 4.24
C ALA A 627 9.67 -27.51 5.12
N SER A 628 8.84 -28.24 5.88
CA SER A 628 7.79 -27.64 6.71
C SER A 628 8.35 -26.73 7.81
N LEU A 629 9.50 -27.06 8.41
CA LEU A 629 10.13 -26.19 9.40
C LEU A 629 10.58 -24.87 8.78
N SER A 630 11.17 -24.91 7.58
CA SER A 630 11.59 -23.71 6.86
C SER A 630 10.41 -22.82 6.47
N GLU A 631 9.28 -23.40 6.05
CA GLU A 631 8.05 -22.69 5.73
C GLU A 631 7.43 -22.03 6.97
N VAL A 632 7.32 -22.77 8.08
CA VAL A 632 6.82 -22.23 9.35
C VAL A 632 7.67 -21.05 9.80
N LEU A 633 9.00 -21.15 9.69
CA LEU A 633 9.91 -20.06 10.04
C LEU A 633 9.77 -18.87 9.07
N ALA A 634 9.64 -19.11 7.76
CA ALA A 634 9.42 -18.06 6.76
C ALA A 634 8.12 -17.29 7.02
N PHE A 635 7.01 -17.99 7.30
CA PHE A 635 5.76 -17.34 7.68
C PHE A 635 5.86 -16.64 9.05
N ALA A 636 6.55 -17.24 10.03
CA ALA A 636 6.74 -16.61 11.33
C ALA A 636 7.51 -15.29 11.23
N VAL A 637 8.48 -15.17 10.32
CA VAL A 637 9.18 -13.91 10.03
C VAL A 637 8.22 -12.84 9.50
N GLY A 638 7.26 -13.23 8.65
CA GLY A 638 6.21 -12.32 8.17
C GLY A 638 5.35 -11.70 9.28
N SER A 639 5.34 -12.28 10.49
CA SER A 639 4.65 -11.68 11.64
C SER A 639 5.32 -10.39 12.16
N PHE A 640 6.59 -10.13 11.81
CA PHE A 640 7.27 -8.89 12.18
C PHE A 640 6.93 -7.72 11.25
N ILE A 641 6.19 -7.96 10.17
CA ILE A 641 5.73 -6.91 9.27
C ILE A 641 4.90 -5.89 10.07
N PRO A 642 5.16 -4.57 9.92
CA PRO A 642 4.40 -3.52 10.62
C PRO A 642 2.93 -3.47 10.22
N MET A 643 2.59 -3.92 9.00
CA MET A 643 1.22 -3.99 8.47
C MET A 643 0.38 -5.06 9.21
N PRO A 644 -0.72 -4.68 9.87
CA PRO A 644 -1.53 -5.60 10.67
C PRO A 644 -2.11 -6.78 9.88
N ALA A 645 -2.60 -6.54 8.65
CA ALA A 645 -3.20 -7.59 7.83
C ALA A 645 -2.19 -8.70 7.49
N CYS A 646 -0.99 -8.33 7.02
CA CYS A 646 0.09 -9.26 6.72
C CYS A 646 0.59 -9.97 7.97
N ARG A 647 0.76 -9.24 9.08
CA ARG A 647 1.17 -9.80 10.36
C ARG A 647 0.23 -10.92 10.82
N VAL A 648 -1.07 -10.62 10.85
CA VAL A 648 -2.08 -11.58 11.29
C VAL A 648 -2.17 -12.75 10.29
N PHE A 649 -2.14 -12.48 8.99
CA PHE A 649 -2.07 -13.53 7.96
C PHE A 649 -0.89 -14.49 8.19
N SER A 650 0.30 -13.95 8.37
CA SER A 650 1.54 -14.71 8.60
C SER A 650 1.51 -15.53 9.89
N MET A 651 0.94 -14.99 10.98
CA MET A 651 0.74 -15.75 12.23
C MET A 651 -0.19 -16.96 12.03
N PHE A 652 -1.32 -16.74 11.37
CA PHE A 652 -2.30 -17.80 11.09
C PHE A 652 -1.74 -18.85 10.15
N ALA A 653 -1.01 -18.43 9.10
CA ALA A 653 -0.37 -19.33 8.14
C ALA A 653 0.72 -20.18 8.80
N ALA A 654 1.60 -19.58 9.61
CA ALA A 654 2.66 -20.29 10.31
C ALA A 654 2.11 -21.40 11.23
N LEU A 655 1.05 -21.10 11.99
CA LEU A 655 0.42 -22.10 12.86
C LEU A 655 -0.35 -23.16 12.04
N ALA A 656 -1.02 -22.76 10.96
CA ALA A 656 -1.76 -23.71 10.12
C ALA A 656 -0.82 -24.72 9.44
N VAL A 657 0.29 -24.26 8.84
CA VAL A 657 1.32 -25.13 8.25
C VAL A 657 1.97 -26.03 9.30
N LEU A 658 2.20 -25.52 10.52
CA LEU A 658 2.73 -26.33 11.63
C LEU A 658 1.75 -27.45 12.02
N LEU A 659 0.47 -27.14 12.18
CA LEU A 659 -0.56 -28.13 12.51
C LEU A 659 -0.75 -29.13 11.37
N ASP A 660 -0.68 -28.68 10.12
CA ASP A 660 -0.75 -29.53 8.93
C ASP A 660 0.41 -30.54 8.87
N PHE A 661 1.65 -30.09 9.08
CA PHE A 661 2.82 -30.97 9.19
C PHE A 661 2.65 -32.03 10.30
N LEU A 662 2.18 -31.62 11.47
CA LEU A 662 1.95 -32.53 12.60
C LEU A 662 0.87 -33.58 12.27
N LEU A 663 -0.22 -33.17 11.62
CA LEU A 663 -1.29 -34.08 11.19
C LEU A 663 -0.83 -35.02 10.07
N GLN A 664 0.05 -34.58 9.17
CA GLN A 664 0.58 -35.42 8.10
C GLN A 664 1.48 -36.52 8.63
N ILE A 665 2.44 -36.19 9.50
CA ILE A 665 3.36 -37.19 10.05
C ILE A 665 2.69 -38.14 11.05
N THR A 666 1.51 -37.77 11.58
CA THR A 666 0.73 -38.59 12.54
C THR A 666 -0.49 -39.25 11.88
N ALA A 667 -1.57 -38.49 11.70
CA ALA A 667 -2.87 -38.94 11.21
C ALA A 667 -2.79 -39.48 9.78
N PHE A 668 -2.10 -38.78 8.88
CA PHE A 668 -2.05 -39.23 7.47
C PHE A 668 -1.23 -40.50 7.29
N VAL A 669 -0.09 -40.64 7.98
CA VAL A 669 0.67 -41.92 7.97
C VAL A 669 -0.17 -43.07 8.52
N ALA A 670 -0.98 -42.84 9.57
CA ALA A 670 -1.91 -43.86 10.08
C ALA A 670 -3.00 -44.21 9.05
N LEU A 671 -3.53 -43.23 8.31
CA LEU A 671 -4.49 -43.46 7.23
C LEU A 671 -3.87 -44.24 6.06
N ILE A 672 -2.61 -43.99 5.71
CA ILE A 672 -1.87 -44.77 4.72
C ILE A 672 -1.82 -46.25 5.17
N VAL A 673 -1.45 -46.52 6.43
CA VAL A 673 -1.42 -47.89 6.96
C VAL A 673 -2.78 -48.58 6.81
N LEU A 674 -3.86 -47.91 7.23
CA LEU A 674 -5.22 -48.44 7.14
C LEU A 674 -5.65 -48.69 5.68
N ASP A 675 -5.28 -47.82 4.76
CA ASP A 675 -5.61 -47.95 3.34
C ASP A 675 -4.82 -49.07 2.65
N PHE A 676 -3.55 -49.31 3.03
CA PHE A 676 -2.80 -50.48 2.56
C PHE A 676 -3.36 -51.79 3.15
N MET A 677 -3.75 -51.80 4.42
CA MET A 677 -4.45 -52.95 5.02
C MET A 677 -5.78 -53.24 4.30
N ARG A 678 -6.57 -52.21 3.98
CA ARG A 678 -7.81 -52.32 3.18
C ARG A 678 -7.53 -52.95 1.80
N ALA A 679 -6.47 -52.51 1.14
CA ALA A 679 -6.11 -52.99 -0.19
C ALA A 679 -5.65 -54.46 -0.17
N GLU A 680 -4.88 -54.88 0.84
CA GLU A 680 -4.50 -56.29 1.04
C GLU A 680 -5.72 -57.19 1.34
N ASP A 681 -6.73 -56.64 2.01
CA ASP A 681 -7.99 -57.33 2.33
C ASP A 681 -8.99 -57.45 1.15
N ASN A 682 -8.68 -56.91 -0.03
CA ASN A 682 -9.55 -56.86 -1.23
C ASN A 682 -10.91 -56.17 -1.00
N ARG A 683 -10.91 -55.06 -0.24
CA ARG A 683 -12.11 -54.24 0.01
C ARG A 683 -12.17 -53.03 -0.92
N ILE A 684 -13.38 -52.64 -1.32
CA ILE A 684 -13.62 -51.47 -2.19
C ILE A 684 -13.22 -50.18 -1.46
N ASP A 685 -12.64 -49.21 -2.17
CA ASP A 685 -12.11 -47.95 -1.62
C ASP A 685 -13.21 -47.05 -1.02
N CYS A 686 -14.20 -46.62 -1.82
CA CYS A 686 -15.27 -45.73 -1.36
C CYS A 686 -16.26 -46.40 -0.38
N PHE A 687 -16.33 -47.74 -0.37
CA PHE A 687 -17.21 -48.51 0.49
C PHE A 687 -16.42 -49.67 1.15
N PRO A 688 -15.60 -49.37 2.17
CA PRO A 688 -14.69 -50.35 2.78
C PRO A 688 -15.39 -51.51 3.51
N CYS A 689 -16.73 -51.48 3.61
CA CYS A 689 -17.54 -52.56 4.15
C CYS A 689 -17.80 -53.71 3.15
N VAL A 690 -17.53 -53.51 1.85
CA VAL A 690 -17.81 -54.48 0.79
C VAL A 690 -16.51 -55.17 0.34
N LYS A 691 -16.45 -56.50 0.47
CA LYS A 691 -15.32 -57.33 0.04
C LYS A 691 -15.63 -57.99 -1.30
N ILE A 692 -14.73 -57.89 -2.27
CA ILE A 692 -14.87 -58.58 -3.57
C ILE A 692 -14.28 -59.99 -3.42
N SER A 693 -15.08 -61.01 -3.70
CA SER A 693 -14.62 -62.41 -3.74
C SER A 693 -14.22 -62.75 -5.19
N GLY A 694 -12.92 -62.71 -5.48
CA GLY A 694 -12.36 -63.14 -6.77
C GLY A 694 -11.11 -63.99 -6.55
N PRO A 695 -10.84 -64.98 -7.42
CA PRO A 695 -9.72 -65.91 -7.21
C PRO A 695 -8.38 -65.17 -7.34
N PHE A 696 -7.51 -65.42 -6.38
CA PHE A 696 -6.09 -65.11 -6.45
C PHE A 696 -5.52 -65.85 -7.67
N MET A 697 -5.18 -65.12 -8.73
CA MET A 697 -4.41 -65.71 -9.83
C MET A 697 -3.00 -65.95 -9.30
N GLU A 698 -2.56 -67.21 -9.33
CA GLU A 698 -1.27 -67.68 -8.80
C GLU A 698 -0.07 -66.82 -9.26
N PRO A 699 0.97 -66.68 -8.42
CA PRO A 699 2.23 -66.06 -8.78
C PRO A 699 3.09 -67.06 -9.57
N ASN A 700 2.73 -67.30 -10.83
CA ASN A 700 3.59 -68.04 -11.77
C ASN A 700 4.05 -67.11 -12.89
N GLU A 701 4.92 -66.17 -12.53
CA GLU A 701 5.97 -65.60 -13.37
C GLU A 701 6.97 -64.92 -12.41
N GLY A 702 8.28 -65.11 -12.62
CA GLY A 702 9.36 -64.63 -11.74
C GLY A 702 9.31 -63.11 -11.49
N PRO A 703 10.22 -62.53 -10.67
CA PRO A 703 10.08 -61.20 -10.08
C PRO A 703 9.78 -60.14 -11.15
N SER A 704 8.50 -59.92 -11.42
CA SER A 704 8.06 -58.96 -12.41
C SER A 704 8.19 -57.62 -11.72
N GLN A 705 9.38 -57.03 -11.82
CA GLN A 705 9.65 -55.66 -11.41
C GLN A 705 8.46 -54.80 -11.85
N ARG A 706 7.73 -54.25 -10.87
CA ARG A 706 6.64 -53.31 -11.10
C ARG A 706 7.23 -52.22 -12.00
N LYS A 707 6.83 -52.19 -13.28
CA LYS A 707 7.44 -51.29 -14.26
C LYS A 707 7.34 -49.87 -13.70
N PRO A 708 8.45 -49.11 -13.66
CA PRO A 708 8.41 -47.75 -13.13
C PRO A 708 7.38 -46.94 -13.91
N GLY A 709 6.65 -46.06 -13.20
CA GLY A 709 5.65 -45.19 -13.81
C GLY A 709 6.23 -44.37 -14.97
N LEU A 710 5.39 -44.01 -15.94
CA LEU A 710 5.81 -43.29 -17.15
C LEU A 710 6.64 -42.03 -16.83
N LEU A 711 6.24 -41.29 -15.80
CA LEU A 711 6.94 -40.09 -15.34
C LEU A 711 8.31 -40.39 -14.72
N ALA A 712 8.41 -41.40 -13.86
CA ALA A 712 9.68 -41.82 -13.27
C ALA A 712 10.68 -42.32 -14.34
N ARG A 713 10.16 -43.00 -15.36
CA ARG A 713 10.95 -43.43 -16.52
C ARG A 713 11.45 -42.24 -17.33
N TYR A 714 10.60 -41.25 -17.61
CA TYR A 714 10.99 -40.01 -18.29
C TYR A 714 12.10 -39.26 -17.52
N MET A 715 11.94 -39.08 -16.20
CA MET A 715 12.93 -38.37 -15.37
C MET A 715 14.29 -39.07 -15.37
N LYS A 716 14.31 -40.40 -15.28
CA LYS A 716 15.54 -41.20 -15.21
C LYS A 716 16.22 -41.42 -16.57
N GLU A 717 15.43 -41.68 -17.63
CA GLU A 717 15.95 -42.08 -18.96
C GLU A 717 16.11 -40.92 -19.93
N VAL A 718 15.38 -39.82 -19.77
CA VAL A 718 15.39 -38.68 -20.71
C VAL A 718 15.89 -37.40 -20.03
N HIS A 719 15.23 -36.93 -18.98
CA HIS A 719 15.51 -35.63 -18.35
C HIS A 719 16.92 -35.58 -17.73
N ALA A 720 17.25 -36.54 -16.86
CA ALA A 720 18.54 -36.57 -16.16
C ALA A 720 19.75 -36.73 -17.11
N PRO A 721 19.73 -37.60 -18.13
CA PRO A 721 20.82 -37.70 -19.10
C PRO A 721 21.03 -36.42 -19.93
N ILE A 722 19.95 -35.73 -20.34
CA ILE A 722 20.04 -34.48 -21.11
C ILE A 722 20.74 -33.39 -20.29
N LEU A 723 20.35 -33.21 -19.02
CA LEU A 723 21.00 -32.24 -18.11
C LEU A 723 22.46 -32.61 -17.78
N GLY A 724 22.84 -33.88 -17.92
CA GLY A 724 24.21 -34.35 -17.75
C GLY A 724 25.19 -33.89 -18.84
N ILE A 725 24.70 -33.46 -20.01
CA ILE A 725 25.53 -33.07 -21.16
C ILE A 725 26.21 -31.72 -20.91
N TRP A 726 27.53 -31.65 -21.10
CA TRP A 726 28.33 -30.44 -20.77
C TRP A 726 27.88 -29.17 -21.52
N TRP A 727 27.47 -29.27 -22.80
CA TRP A 727 26.92 -28.13 -23.54
C TRP A 727 25.56 -27.65 -23.00
N VAL A 728 24.70 -28.58 -22.57
CA VAL A 728 23.39 -28.25 -21.98
C VAL A 728 23.59 -27.53 -20.64
N LYS A 729 24.52 -27.99 -19.80
CA LYS A 729 24.88 -27.32 -18.55
C LYS A 729 25.33 -25.87 -18.77
N ALA A 730 26.20 -25.65 -19.77
CA ALA A 730 26.67 -24.32 -20.11
C ALA A 730 25.52 -23.40 -20.58
N ILE A 731 24.61 -23.91 -21.41
CA ILE A 731 23.42 -23.16 -21.86
C ILE A 731 22.52 -22.82 -20.68
N VAL A 732 22.23 -23.78 -19.80
CA VAL A 732 21.37 -23.57 -18.62
C VAL A 732 21.95 -22.46 -17.73
N ILE A 733 23.22 -22.55 -17.33
CA ILE A 733 23.85 -21.51 -16.49
C ILE A 733 23.79 -20.14 -17.18
N SER A 734 24.08 -20.07 -18.48
CA SER A 734 24.04 -18.81 -19.23
C SER A 734 22.64 -18.20 -19.29
N VAL A 735 21.60 -19.01 -19.47
CA VAL A 735 20.20 -18.53 -19.55
C VAL A 735 19.74 -18.00 -18.19
N PHE A 736 19.99 -18.74 -17.11
CA PHE A 736 19.59 -18.31 -15.76
C PHE A 736 20.38 -17.07 -15.31
N ALA A 737 21.68 -16.98 -15.61
CA ALA A 737 22.47 -15.77 -15.35
C ALA A 737 21.94 -14.54 -16.14
N ALA A 738 21.51 -14.75 -17.39
CA ALA A 738 20.91 -13.69 -18.19
C ALA A 738 19.56 -13.24 -17.62
N PHE A 739 18.72 -14.17 -17.17
CA PHE A 739 17.46 -13.84 -16.51
C PHE A 739 17.68 -13.09 -15.19
N ALA A 740 18.64 -13.49 -14.35
CA ALA A 740 18.96 -12.77 -13.11
C ALA A 740 19.38 -11.31 -13.41
N LEU A 741 20.32 -11.10 -14.35
CA LEU A 741 20.79 -9.77 -14.71
C LEU A 741 19.71 -8.89 -15.34
N ALA A 742 18.87 -9.46 -16.21
CA ALA A 742 17.72 -8.75 -16.76
C ALA A 742 16.74 -8.35 -15.65
N SER A 743 16.48 -9.25 -14.71
CA SER A 743 15.56 -9.01 -13.60
C SER A 743 16.05 -7.90 -12.68
N ILE A 744 17.36 -7.86 -12.35
CA ILE A 744 17.97 -6.76 -11.58
C ILE A 744 17.76 -5.41 -12.26
N ALA A 745 17.92 -5.33 -13.58
CA ALA A 745 17.65 -4.08 -14.33
C ALA A 745 16.16 -3.68 -14.26
N LEU A 746 15.27 -4.66 -14.43
CA LEU A 746 13.82 -4.49 -14.41
C LEU A 746 13.25 -4.12 -13.03
N CYS A 747 13.88 -4.57 -11.94
CA CYS A 747 13.45 -4.27 -10.56
C CYS A 747 13.32 -2.77 -10.28
N THR A 748 14.13 -1.94 -10.95
CA THR A 748 14.08 -0.47 -10.81
C THR A 748 12.82 0.20 -11.38
N ARG A 749 11.99 -0.57 -12.11
CA ARG A 749 10.71 -0.11 -12.66
C ARG A 749 9.50 -0.49 -11.81
N ILE A 750 9.69 -1.28 -10.74
CA ILE A 750 8.58 -1.66 -9.87
C ILE A 750 8.12 -0.42 -9.10
N GLU A 751 6.86 -0.05 -9.30
CA GLU A 751 6.25 1.07 -8.60
C GLU A 751 5.60 0.59 -7.29
N PRO A 752 5.77 1.32 -6.16
CA PRO A 752 5.06 1.01 -4.93
C PRO A 752 3.60 1.50 -5.01
N GLY A 753 2.63 0.63 -4.74
CA GLY A 753 1.22 0.95 -4.86
C GLY A 753 0.28 -0.26 -4.88
N LEU A 754 -1.00 0.00 -4.60
CA LEU A 754 -2.14 -0.87 -4.91
C LEU A 754 -3.30 0.03 -5.37
N GLU A 755 -3.76 -0.21 -6.60
CA GLU A 755 -4.82 0.59 -7.24
C GLU A 755 -6.23 0.30 -6.66
N GLN A 756 -7.07 1.31 -6.40
CA GLN A 756 -8.39 1.16 -5.75
C GLN A 756 -9.35 0.37 -6.62
N GLN A 757 -9.33 0.73 -7.89
CA GLN A 757 -10.16 0.14 -8.92
C GLN A 757 -9.89 -1.36 -9.08
N ILE A 758 -8.65 -1.81 -8.85
CA ILE A 758 -8.28 -3.24 -8.94
C ILE A 758 -8.93 -4.05 -7.80
N VAL A 759 -9.12 -3.46 -6.61
CA VAL A 759 -9.75 -4.12 -5.46
C VAL A 759 -11.26 -4.22 -5.62
N LEU A 760 -11.85 -3.35 -6.43
CA LEU A 760 -13.27 -3.31 -6.68
C LEU A 760 -13.69 -4.30 -7.78
N PRO A 761 -14.94 -4.77 -7.75
CA PRO A 761 -15.53 -5.52 -8.85
C PRO A 761 -15.38 -4.76 -10.18
N ARG A 762 -15.12 -5.50 -11.27
CA ARG A 762 -15.11 -4.91 -12.63
C ARG A 762 -16.47 -4.30 -13.02
N ASP A 763 -17.55 -4.80 -12.45
CA ASP A 763 -18.91 -4.32 -12.68
C ASP A 763 -19.40 -3.31 -11.61
N SER A 764 -18.51 -2.82 -10.74
CA SER A 764 -18.88 -1.89 -9.69
C SER A 764 -19.18 -0.50 -10.24
N TYR A 765 -20.22 0.15 -9.71
CA TYR A 765 -20.55 1.55 -10.02
C TYR A 765 -19.45 2.52 -9.57
N LEU A 766 -18.64 2.13 -8.58
CA LEU A 766 -17.51 2.91 -8.09
C LEU A 766 -16.38 3.05 -9.13
N GLN A 767 -16.28 2.12 -10.10
CA GLN A 767 -15.31 2.23 -11.19
C GLN A 767 -15.52 3.52 -12.00
N GLY A 768 -16.78 3.76 -12.40
CA GLY A 768 -17.15 4.98 -13.13
C GLY A 768 -17.00 6.25 -12.28
N TYR A 769 -17.30 6.17 -10.98
CA TYR A 769 -17.09 7.27 -10.04
C TYR A 769 -15.62 7.71 -9.97
N PHE A 770 -14.69 6.78 -9.72
CA PHE A 770 -13.27 7.15 -9.61
C PHE A 770 -12.69 7.70 -10.92
N ASN A 771 -13.12 7.18 -12.07
CA ASN A 771 -12.71 7.72 -13.37
C ASN A 771 -13.18 9.19 -13.52
N ASN A 772 -14.46 9.46 -13.27
CA ASN A 772 -15.02 10.80 -13.38
C ASN A 772 -14.42 11.79 -12.37
N VAL A 773 -14.14 11.36 -11.14
CA VAL A 773 -13.45 12.20 -10.15
C VAL A 773 -12.07 12.61 -10.65
N SER A 774 -11.30 11.66 -11.21
CA SER A 774 -9.95 11.96 -11.71
C SER A 774 -9.93 12.90 -12.92
N GLU A 775 -10.97 12.86 -13.75
CA GLU A 775 -11.07 13.64 -14.98
C GLU A 775 -11.59 15.06 -14.73
N TYR A 776 -12.66 15.17 -13.92
CA TYR A 776 -13.43 16.41 -13.77
C TYR A 776 -13.10 17.21 -12.51
N LEU A 777 -12.68 16.56 -11.40
CA LEU A 777 -12.42 17.28 -10.15
C LEU A 777 -11.13 18.12 -10.27
N ARG A 778 -11.25 19.43 -10.04
CA ARG A 778 -10.13 20.40 -10.16
C ARG A 778 -9.56 20.86 -8.82
N ILE A 779 -10.06 20.31 -7.70
CA ILE A 779 -9.54 20.58 -6.35
C ILE A 779 -9.05 19.29 -5.69
N GLY A 780 -7.93 19.37 -4.98
CA GLY A 780 -7.40 18.24 -4.22
C GLY A 780 -8.08 18.06 -2.85
N PRO A 781 -7.79 16.96 -2.14
CA PRO A 781 -8.29 16.76 -0.78
C PRO A 781 -7.86 17.89 0.17
N PRO A 782 -8.67 18.21 1.21
CA PRO A 782 -8.29 19.19 2.22
C PRO A 782 -7.06 18.70 3.02
N LEU A 783 -6.21 19.64 3.39
CA LEU A 783 -4.99 19.46 4.15
C LEU A 783 -5.04 20.35 5.40
N TYR A 784 -4.74 19.78 6.56
CA TYR A 784 -4.74 20.47 7.84
C TYR A 784 -3.34 20.44 8.44
N PHE A 785 -2.78 21.61 8.73
CA PHE A 785 -1.58 21.71 9.56
C PHE A 785 -2.01 21.84 11.02
N VAL A 786 -1.75 20.82 11.82
CA VAL A 786 -2.14 20.78 13.23
C VAL A 786 -0.96 21.18 14.10
N VAL A 787 -1.17 22.19 14.94
CA VAL A 787 -0.20 22.72 15.90
C VAL A 787 -0.63 22.30 17.30
N LYS A 788 0.26 21.63 18.03
CA LYS A 788 0.00 21.18 19.40
C LYS A 788 0.65 22.08 20.44
N ASN A 789 0.03 22.15 21.61
CA ASN A 789 0.52 22.85 22.80
C ASN A 789 0.91 24.31 22.50
N TYR A 790 0.04 25.01 21.77
CA TYR A 790 0.26 26.42 21.44
C TYR A 790 0.02 27.28 22.68
N ASN A 791 1.07 27.94 23.15
CA ASN A 791 1.00 28.82 24.31
C ASN A 791 0.83 30.27 23.85
N TYR A 792 -0.34 30.85 24.10
CA TYR A 792 -0.55 32.27 23.86
C TYR A 792 -0.02 33.09 25.04
N SER A 793 1.17 33.67 24.91
CA SER A 793 1.68 34.68 25.83
C SER A 793 2.06 35.96 25.10
N SER A 794 1.73 37.11 25.69
CA SER A 794 2.14 38.43 25.17
C SER A 794 3.66 38.61 25.13
N GLU A 795 4.42 37.79 25.88
CA GLU A 795 5.88 37.69 25.80
C GLU A 795 6.35 36.52 24.92
N SER A 796 5.46 35.61 24.50
CA SER A 796 5.83 34.45 23.70
C SER A 796 6.07 34.81 22.24
N VAL A 797 7.22 34.35 21.74
CA VAL A 797 7.62 34.42 20.32
C VAL A 797 6.67 33.61 19.42
N GLN A 798 5.91 32.65 19.99
CA GLN A 798 5.09 31.69 19.25
C GLN A 798 4.00 32.33 18.39
N THR A 799 3.33 33.39 18.85
CA THR A 799 2.28 34.05 18.06
C THR A 799 2.85 34.63 16.75
N ASN A 800 4.00 35.30 16.83
CA ASN A 800 4.66 35.88 15.66
C ASN A 800 5.26 34.81 14.74
N GLN A 801 5.65 33.66 15.29
CA GLN A 801 6.06 32.48 14.53
C GLN A 801 4.90 31.77 13.82
N LEU A 802 3.65 32.10 14.13
CA LEU A 802 2.47 31.47 13.53
C LEU A 802 1.76 32.39 12.54
N CYS A 803 1.51 33.64 12.93
CA CYS A 803 0.69 34.60 12.18
C CYS A 803 1.32 35.07 10.86
N SER A 804 0.52 35.65 9.98
CA SER A 804 0.98 36.23 8.71
C SER A 804 0.81 37.74 8.60
N ILE A 805 0.10 38.38 9.53
CA ILE A 805 -0.16 39.82 9.50
C ILE A 805 1.08 40.70 9.84
N SER A 806 0.90 42.01 9.91
CA SER A 806 1.96 42.94 10.32
C SER A 806 2.53 42.56 11.69
N GLN A 807 3.84 42.77 11.88
CA GLN A 807 4.62 42.38 13.07
C GLN A 807 4.84 40.87 13.27
N CYS A 808 4.41 40.01 12.34
CA CYS A 808 4.72 38.58 12.35
C CYS A 808 6.08 38.29 11.72
N ASP A 809 6.68 37.15 12.07
CA ASP A 809 7.98 36.75 11.55
C ASP A 809 7.89 36.37 10.05
N SER A 810 8.93 36.68 9.28
CA SER A 810 8.97 36.34 7.85
C SER A 810 8.99 34.84 7.59
N ASP A 811 9.54 34.07 8.53
CA ASP A 811 9.61 32.60 8.54
C ASP A 811 8.49 31.95 9.37
N SER A 812 7.42 32.69 9.65
CA SER A 812 6.24 32.15 10.33
C SER A 812 5.60 31.00 9.55
N LEU A 813 4.88 30.12 10.26
CA LEU A 813 4.20 28.95 9.69
C LEU A 813 3.31 29.33 8.49
N LEU A 814 2.47 30.35 8.64
CA LEU A 814 1.55 30.77 7.59
C LEU A 814 2.28 31.39 6.39
N ASN A 815 3.35 32.16 6.62
CA ASN A 815 4.19 32.68 5.53
C ASN A 815 4.93 31.55 4.78
N GLU A 816 5.39 30.51 5.47
CA GLU A 816 5.98 29.31 4.87
C GLU A 816 4.96 28.52 4.04
N ILE A 817 3.73 28.35 4.52
CA ILE A 817 2.66 27.68 3.77
C ILE A 817 2.29 28.48 2.52
N SER A 818 2.15 29.80 2.65
CA SER A 818 1.90 30.68 1.48
C SER A 818 3.02 30.57 0.46
N ARG A 819 4.30 30.58 0.89
CA ARG A 819 5.44 30.35 -0.01
C ARG A 819 5.38 28.98 -0.69
N ALA A 820 5.00 27.93 0.02
CA ALA A 820 4.85 26.59 -0.56
C ALA A 820 3.72 26.54 -1.59
N SER A 821 2.64 27.31 -1.42
CA SER A 821 1.52 27.36 -2.37
C SER A 821 1.89 28.02 -3.72
N LEU A 822 2.96 28.81 -3.78
CA LEU A 822 3.45 29.42 -5.03
C LEU A 822 4.18 28.42 -5.96
N ILE A 823 4.52 27.22 -5.46
CA ILE A 823 5.21 26.16 -6.21
C ILE A 823 4.45 24.81 -6.15
N PRO A 824 3.17 24.77 -6.57
CA PRO A 824 2.25 23.65 -6.34
C PRO A 824 2.73 22.33 -6.95
N GLU A 825 3.46 22.37 -8.06
CA GLU A 825 4.03 21.19 -8.74
C GLU A 825 5.01 20.37 -7.87
N SER A 826 5.61 21.00 -6.85
CA SER A 826 6.60 20.36 -5.98
C SER A 826 6.14 20.23 -4.53
N SER A 827 5.40 21.23 -4.03
CA SER A 827 4.86 21.23 -2.67
C SER A 827 3.57 20.44 -2.55
N TYR A 828 2.83 20.25 -3.65
CA TYR A 828 1.47 19.71 -3.69
C TYR A 828 0.48 20.49 -2.82
N ILE A 829 0.76 21.77 -2.53
CA ILE A 829 -0.13 22.69 -1.80
C ILE A 829 -0.68 23.68 -2.82
N SER A 830 -2.01 23.78 -2.94
CA SER A 830 -2.64 24.59 -3.99
C SER A 830 -3.01 26.00 -3.54
N LYS A 831 -3.32 26.20 -2.26
CA LYS A 831 -3.74 27.50 -1.69
C LYS A 831 -2.96 27.82 -0.41
N PRO A 832 -2.86 29.09 0.01
CA PRO A 832 -2.46 29.46 1.38
C PRO A 832 -3.36 28.79 2.43
N ALA A 833 -2.98 28.86 3.71
CA ALA A 833 -3.83 28.33 4.77
C ALA A 833 -4.81 29.39 5.31
N ALA A 834 -6.05 28.98 5.56
CA ALA A 834 -7.00 29.76 6.35
C ALA A 834 -6.52 29.84 7.81
N SER A 835 -6.58 31.03 8.39
CA SER A 835 -5.97 31.35 9.68
C SER A 835 -6.97 31.98 10.64
N TRP A 836 -7.41 31.19 11.61
CA TRP A 836 -8.23 31.68 12.72
C TRP A 836 -7.51 32.74 13.55
N LEU A 837 -6.17 32.63 13.67
CA LEU A 837 -5.35 33.56 14.45
C LEU A 837 -5.27 34.93 13.79
N ASP A 838 -5.03 34.98 12.47
CA ASP A 838 -4.99 36.25 11.74
C ASP A 838 -6.38 36.90 11.72
N ASP A 839 -7.44 36.12 11.48
CA ASP A 839 -8.81 36.63 11.49
C ASP A 839 -9.23 37.11 12.89
N PHE A 840 -8.81 36.43 13.96
CA PHE A 840 -9.03 36.85 15.34
C PHE A 840 -8.34 38.19 15.65
N LEU A 841 -7.07 38.34 15.27
CA LEU A 841 -6.31 39.57 15.50
C LEU A 841 -6.90 40.76 14.71
N VAL A 842 -7.39 40.51 13.50
CA VAL A 842 -8.11 41.53 12.71
C VAL A 842 -9.45 41.88 13.34
N TRP A 843 -10.22 40.88 13.79
CA TRP A 843 -11.51 41.08 14.47
C TRP A 843 -11.39 41.89 15.77
N LEU A 844 -10.28 41.69 16.49
CA LEU A 844 -9.98 42.41 17.73
C LEU A 844 -9.51 43.86 17.51
N SER A 845 -9.04 44.19 16.30
CA SER A 845 -8.41 45.48 16.02
C SER A 845 -9.37 46.63 16.35
N PRO A 846 -8.92 47.68 17.09
CA PRO A 846 -9.73 48.88 17.34
C PRO A 846 -10.17 49.60 16.06
N GLU A 847 -9.50 49.34 14.94
CA GLU A 847 -9.82 49.91 13.63
C GLU A 847 -11.02 49.22 12.95
N ALA A 848 -11.35 47.99 13.37
CA ALA A 848 -12.52 47.25 12.91
C ALA A 848 -13.73 47.57 13.82
N PHE A 849 -14.18 48.83 13.79
CA PHE A 849 -15.16 49.38 14.74
C PHE A 849 -16.45 48.56 14.89
N GLY A 850 -16.91 47.89 13.82
CA GLY A 850 -18.11 47.06 13.81
C GLY A 850 -17.95 45.65 14.39
N CYS A 851 -16.73 45.19 14.66
CA CYS A 851 -16.44 43.79 14.99
C CYS A 851 -16.42 43.49 16.50
N CYS A 852 -15.29 43.74 17.19
CA CYS A 852 -15.23 43.51 18.64
C CYS A 852 -15.79 44.70 19.41
N ARG A 853 -17.03 44.56 19.88
CA ARG A 853 -17.70 45.56 20.72
C ARG A 853 -18.14 44.97 22.06
N LYS A 854 -18.25 45.85 23.05
CA LYS A 854 -18.79 45.54 24.38
C LYS A 854 -19.79 46.60 24.82
N PHE A 855 -20.85 46.15 25.49
CA PHE A 855 -21.77 47.03 26.19
C PHE A 855 -21.08 47.68 27.40
N THR A 856 -21.65 48.77 27.91
CA THR A 856 -21.18 49.43 29.15
C THR A 856 -21.13 48.49 30.37
N ASN A 857 -21.92 47.41 30.38
CA ASN A 857 -21.90 46.36 31.42
C ASN A 857 -20.75 45.33 31.24
N GLY A 858 -19.94 45.44 30.18
CA GLY A 858 -18.84 44.54 29.85
C GLY A 858 -19.22 43.27 29.07
N SER A 859 -20.50 43.05 28.71
CA SER A 859 -20.91 41.90 27.89
C SER A 859 -20.66 42.14 26.40
N TYR A 860 -20.57 41.06 25.63
CA TYR A 860 -20.41 41.12 24.17
C TYR A 860 -21.57 41.90 23.53
N CYS A 861 -21.23 42.87 22.67
CA CYS A 861 -22.17 43.60 21.84
C CYS A 861 -21.98 43.14 20.39
N PRO A 862 -23.00 42.55 19.75
CA PRO A 862 -22.88 42.12 18.36
C PRO A 862 -22.85 43.33 17.42
N PRO A 863 -22.48 43.11 16.15
CA PRO A 863 -22.64 44.10 15.07
C PRO A 863 -24.08 44.67 15.02
N ASP A 864 -24.25 45.90 14.51
CA ASP A 864 -25.55 46.58 14.54
C ASP A 864 -26.58 45.89 13.60
N ASP A 865 -26.11 45.20 12.57
CA ASP A 865 -26.91 44.35 11.68
C ASP A 865 -27.32 42.98 12.27
N GLN A 866 -27.08 42.73 13.57
CA GLN A 866 -27.43 41.48 14.26
C GLN A 866 -28.30 41.68 15.51
N PRO A 867 -29.18 40.71 15.87
CA PRO A 867 -29.94 40.74 17.12
C PRO A 867 -29.03 40.66 18.36
N PRO A 868 -29.31 41.39 19.46
CA PRO A 868 -30.50 42.20 19.73
C PRO A 868 -30.42 43.66 19.24
N CYS A 869 -29.36 44.05 18.53
CA CYS A 869 -29.18 45.43 18.06
C CYS A 869 -30.20 45.81 16.97
N CYS A 870 -30.67 44.83 16.20
CA CYS A 870 -31.84 44.99 15.32
C CYS A 870 -33.10 44.26 15.79
N SER A 871 -34.28 44.88 15.58
CA SER A 871 -35.59 44.31 15.93
C SER A 871 -36.11 43.36 14.85
N SER A 872 -36.46 42.14 15.25
CA SER A 872 -36.79 41.00 14.39
C SER A 872 -38.17 41.04 13.71
N SER A 873 -38.85 42.19 13.59
CA SER A 873 -40.27 42.22 13.17
C SER A 873 -40.52 42.26 11.66
N ASP A 874 -39.54 42.57 10.80
CA ASP A 874 -39.75 42.69 9.34
C ASP A 874 -38.59 42.13 8.47
N GLY A 875 -37.88 41.10 8.94
CA GLY A 875 -37.02 40.27 8.07
C GLY A 875 -35.74 40.91 7.51
N SER A 876 -35.50 42.21 7.69
CA SER A 876 -34.21 42.86 7.44
C SER A 876 -33.91 43.92 8.51
N CYS A 877 -32.66 43.97 8.96
CA CYS A 877 -32.20 44.95 9.93
C CYS A 877 -32.11 46.32 9.22
N GLY A 878 -33.18 47.11 9.34
CA GLY A 878 -33.27 48.47 8.77
C GLY A 878 -32.60 49.54 9.64
N ILE A 879 -32.45 50.72 9.04
CA ILE A 879 -31.66 51.92 9.41
C ILE A 879 -31.79 52.43 10.88
N ASP A 880 -32.78 51.97 11.64
CA ASP A 880 -33.07 52.48 13.00
C ASP A 880 -32.55 51.59 14.16
N GLY A 881 -31.87 50.48 13.86
CA GLY A 881 -31.37 49.52 14.85
C GLY A 881 -29.90 49.70 15.26
N VAL A 882 -29.50 50.89 15.73
CA VAL A 882 -28.14 51.07 16.30
C VAL A 882 -28.17 50.73 17.78
N CYS A 883 -27.29 49.84 18.23
CA CYS A 883 -27.14 49.54 19.65
C CYS A 883 -26.65 50.78 20.41
N GLN A 884 -27.54 51.41 21.18
CA GLN A 884 -27.16 52.44 22.14
C GLN A 884 -26.31 51.78 23.25
N ASP A 885 -25.25 52.46 23.70
CA ASP A 885 -24.32 52.01 24.77
C ASP A 885 -23.29 50.92 24.43
N CYS A 886 -22.83 50.82 23.18
CA CYS A 886 -21.69 49.95 22.80
C CYS A 886 -20.40 50.73 22.50
N THR A 887 -19.27 50.18 22.93
CA THR A 887 -17.92 50.71 22.67
C THR A 887 -17.02 49.61 22.10
N THR A 888 -15.92 49.99 21.43
CA THR A 888 -14.92 49.01 20.97
C THR A 888 -14.34 48.23 22.16
N CYS A 889 -13.96 46.97 21.94
CA CYS A 889 -13.40 46.13 22.99
C CYS A 889 -12.14 46.77 23.62
N PHE A 890 -11.28 47.35 22.79
CA PHE A 890 -9.99 47.91 23.17
C PHE A 890 -9.72 49.23 22.43
N LEU A 891 -8.87 50.07 23.02
CA LEU A 891 -8.19 51.17 22.36
C LEU A 891 -6.77 50.74 21.99
N HIS A 892 -6.11 51.45 21.06
CA HIS A 892 -4.70 51.19 20.73
C HIS A 892 -3.77 51.26 21.95
N SER A 893 -4.09 52.07 22.97
CA SER A 893 -3.33 52.16 24.21
C SER A 893 -3.40 50.89 25.07
N ASP A 894 -4.42 50.06 24.87
CA ASP A 894 -4.69 48.87 25.68
C ASP A 894 -4.00 47.62 25.12
N LEU A 895 -3.41 47.73 23.92
CA LEU A 895 -2.73 46.67 23.19
C LEU A 895 -1.22 46.96 23.14
N THR A 896 -0.39 45.93 23.31
CA THR A 896 1.07 46.04 23.17
C THR A 896 1.46 45.60 21.76
N ASN A 897 1.95 46.51 20.92
CA ASN A 897 2.24 46.25 19.49
C ASN A 897 1.04 45.64 18.75
N ASP A 898 -0.17 46.14 18.99
CA ASP A 898 -1.42 45.62 18.42
C ASP A 898 -1.68 44.13 18.74
N ARG A 899 -1.15 43.65 19.88
CA ARG A 899 -1.41 42.32 20.43
C ARG A 899 -2.11 42.40 21.79
N PRO A 900 -3.13 41.56 22.05
CA PRO A 900 -3.71 41.46 23.38
C PRO A 900 -2.77 40.74 24.35
N SER A 901 -2.87 41.09 25.63
CA SER A 901 -2.32 40.31 26.74
C SER A 901 -2.96 38.92 26.81
N THR A 902 -2.29 37.97 27.48
CA THR A 902 -2.84 36.61 27.68
C THR A 902 -4.25 36.63 28.27
N ALA A 903 -4.50 37.46 29.28
CA ALA A 903 -5.83 37.56 29.89
C ALA A 903 -6.88 38.11 28.92
N GLN A 904 -6.54 39.15 28.14
CA GLN A 904 -7.43 39.71 27.11
C GLN A 904 -7.71 38.70 26.00
N PHE A 905 -6.69 37.93 25.57
CA PHE A 905 -6.85 36.88 24.58
C PHE A 905 -7.81 35.78 25.06
N MET A 906 -7.60 35.28 26.29
CA MET A 906 -8.45 34.26 26.90
C MET A 906 -9.91 34.72 27.02
N GLU A 907 -10.13 35.98 27.37
CA GLU A 907 -11.47 36.55 27.52
C GLU A 907 -12.20 36.69 26.17
N LYS A 908 -11.49 37.06 25.10
CA LYS A 908 -12.11 37.43 23.82
C LYS A 908 -12.12 36.31 22.78
N LEU A 909 -11.27 35.30 22.88
CA LEU A 909 -11.27 34.18 21.95
C LEU A 909 -12.62 33.45 21.87
N PRO A 910 -13.31 33.13 22.99
CA PRO A 910 -14.64 32.51 22.93
C PRO A 910 -15.70 33.41 22.30
N TRP A 911 -15.56 34.74 22.38
CA TRP A 911 -16.48 35.66 21.72
C TRP A 911 -16.30 35.59 20.20
N PHE A 912 -15.06 35.58 19.73
CA PHE A 912 -14.75 35.43 18.30
C PHE A 912 -15.26 34.12 17.71
N LEU A 913 -15.04 32.99 18.39
CA LEU A 913 -15.47 31.66 17.91
C LEU A 913 -17.00 31.48 17.86
N ASN A 914 -17.74 32.33 18.58
CA ASN A 914 -19.20 32.40 18.55
C ASN A 914 -19.73 33.59 17.73
N ALA A 915 -18.87 34.48 17.25
CA ALA A 915 -19.26 35.64 16.46
C ALA A 915 -19.64 35.19 15.04
N LEU A 916 -20.86 35.54 14.63
CA LEU A 916 -21.38 35.31 13.29
C LEU A 916 -20.83 36.39 12.33
N PRO A 917 -20.40 36.03 11.11
CA PRO A 917 -20.04 37.01 10.10
C PRO A 917 -21.29 37.80 9.66
N SER A 918 -21.12 39.09 9.35
CA SER A 918 -22.19 39.98 8.88
C SER A 918 -21.67 41.06 7.92
N ASN A 919 -22.55 41.92 7.43
CA ASN A 919 -22.17 43.02 6.53
C ASN A 919 -21.36 44.08 7.30
N ASP A 920 -21.74 44.36 8.55
CA ASP A 920 -20.99 45.28 9.43
C ASP A 920 -19.67 44.69 9.92
N CYS A 921 -19.57 43.37 10.04
CA CYS A 921 -18.34 42.66 10.38
C CYS A 921 -18.17 41.35 9.61
N ALA A 922 -17.45 41.42 8.49
CA ALA A 922 -17.17 40.24 7.66
C ALA A 922 -16.29 39.16 8.33
N LYS A 923 -15.63 39.47 9.46
CA LYS A 923 -14.76 38.56 10.20
C LYS A 923 -15.52 37.95 11.37
N GLY A 924 -15.80 36.64 11.31
CA GLY A 924 -16.39 35.87 12.40
C GLY A 924 -15.76 34.49 12.50
N GLY A 925 -15.61 33.99 13.73
CA GLY A 925 -15.03 32.66 13.95
C GLY A 925 -16.04 31.52 13.90
N HIS A 926 -17.34 31.83 14.02
CA HIS A 926 -18.39 30.82 14.02
C HIS A 926 -18.51 30.14 12.65
N GLY A 927 -18.67 28.81 12.65
CA GLY A 927 -18.80 27.99 11.44
C GLY A 927 -17.49 27.71 10.69
N ALA A 928 -16.57 28.68 10.61
CA ALA A 928 -15.29 28.50 9.93
C ALA A 928 -14.19 27.91 10.85
N TYR A 929 -14.16 28.32 12.13
CA TYR A 929 -13.06 28.00 13.04
C TYR A 929 -13.50 27.37 14.36
N THR A 930 -14.81 27.19 14.60
CA THR A 930 -15.38 26.64 15.83
C THR A 930 -14.79 25.26 16.19
N GLU A 931 -14.56 24.39 15.19
CA GLU A 931 -13.95 23.07 15.38
C GLU A 931 -12.43 23.05 15.17
N SER A 932 -11.84 24.18 14.76
CA SER A 932 -10.42 24.28 14.43
C SER A 932 -9.53 24.55 15.65
N VAL A 933 -10.12 24.89 16.80
CA VAL A 933 -9.41 25.25 18.05
C VAL A 933 -10.00 24.46 19.22
N GLU A 934 -9.16 23.67 19.89
CA GLU A 934 -9.58 22.89 21.05
C GLU A 934 -9.45 23.70 22.36
N LEU A 935 -10.60 24.07 22.93
CA LEU A 935 -10.68 24.86 24.17
C LEU A 935 -10.81 24.00 25.44
N GLN A 936 -10.92 22.67 25.33
CA GLN A 936 -11.02 21.79 26.49
C GLN A 936 -9.69 21.75 27.24
N GLY A 937 -9.69 22.09 28.54
CA GLY A 937 -8.47 22.18 29.34
C GLY A 937 -7.68 23.49 29.17
N TYR A 938 -8.28 24.52 28.56
CA TYR A 938 -7.65 25.83 28.34
C TYR A 938 -7.45 26.68 29.63
N GLU A 939 -7.77 26.15 30.82
CA GLU A 939 -7.60 26.83 32.11
C GLU A 939 -6.12 27.20 32.41
N ASP A 940 -5.18 26.48 31.82
CA ASP A 940 -3.72 26.70 31.98
C ASP A 940 -3.13 27.72 30.99
N GLY A 941 -3.96 28.33 30.10
CA GLY A 941 -3.53 29.31 29.10
C GLY A 941 -2.87 28.72 27.84
N VAL A 942 -2.86 27.39 27.69
CA VAL A 942 -2.29 26.67 26.54
C VAL A 942 -3.39 26.02 25.71
N ILE A 943 -3.41 26.29 24.41
CA ILE A 943 -4.29 25.62 23.44
C ILE A 943 -3.66 24.27 23.10
N GLN A 944 -4.35 23.18 23.46
CA GLN A 944 -3.81 21.82 23.29
C GLN A 944 -3.62 21.46 21.82
N ALA A 945 -4.59 21.80 20.97
CA ALA A 945 -4.55 21.58 19.53
C ALA A 945 -5.25 22.72 18.78
N SER A 946 -4.64 23.12 17.66
CA SER A 946 -5.26 24.02 16.69
C SER A 946 -4.92 23.57 15.27
N SER A 947 -5.81 23.83 14.31
CA SER A 947 -5.61 23.43 12.91
C SER A 947 -5.72 24.60 11.94
N PHE A 948 -4.88 24.57 10.91
CA PHE A 948 -4.87 25.52 9.80
C PHE A 948 -5.18 24.77 8.51
N ARG A 949 -6.32 25.10 7.90
CA ARG A 949 -6.85 24.39 6.72
C ARG A 949 -6.31 24.98 5.42
N THR A 950 -5.87 24.12 4.52
CA THR A 950 -5.55 24.41 3.11
C THR A 950 -6.02 23.22 2.23
N TYR A 951 -5.64 23.19 0.97
CA TYR A 951 -5.96 22.15 0.00
C TYR A 951 -4.71 21.63 -0.69
N HIS A 952 -4.71 20.34 -1.00
CA HIS A 952 -3.76 19.77 -1.94
C HIS A 952 -4.06 20.22 -3.37
N THR A 953 -3.07 20.05 -4.25
CA THR A 953 -3.32 20.04 -5.71
C THR A 953 -4.19 18.83 -6.08
N PRO A 954 -4.85 18.83 -7.25
CA PRO A 954 -5.56 17.64 -7.72
C PRO A 954 -4.64 16.42 -7.75
N LEU A 955 -5.02 15.36 -7.04
CA LEU A 955 -4.27 14.10 -6.95
C LEU A 955 -5.06 13.03 -7.69
N SER A 956 -4.48 12.48 -8.77
CA SER A 956 -5.15 11.47 -9.60
C SER A 956 -4.49 10.10 -9.51
N LYS A 957 -3.15 10.07 -9.46
CA LYS A 957 -2.37 8.83 -9.38
C LYS A 957 -1.96 8.53 -7.95
N GLN A 958 -1.88 7.24 -7.61
CA GLN A 958 -1.33 6.77 -6.35
C GLN A 958 0.05 7.36 -6.01
N VAL A 959 0.91 7.53 -7.01
CA VAL A 959 2.23 8.16 -6.84
C VAL A 959 2.11 9.62 -6.39
N ASP A 960 1.07 10.34 -6.84
CA ASP A 960 0.80 11.73 -6.44
C ASP A 960 0.35 11.80 -4.97
N PHE A 961 -0.46 10.84 -4.50
CA PHE A 961 -0.83 10.72 -3.09
C PHE A 961 0.38 10.45 -2.18
N VAL A 962 1.28 9.55 -2.61
CA VAL A 962 2.50 9.25 -1.83
C VAL A 962 3.48 10.44 -1.86
N ASN A 963 3.67 11.07 -3.01
CA ASN A 963 4.60 12.19 -3.17
C ASN A 963 4.10 13.46 -2.47
N SER A 964 2.80 13.77 -2.56
CA SER A 964 2.20 14.89 -1.83
C SER A 964 2.34 14.74 -0.33
N MET A 965 2.10 13.54 0.22
CA MET A 965 2.34 13.25 1.63
C MET A 965 3.81 13.38 2.00
N ARG A 966 4.73 12.86 1.18
CA ARG A 966 6.18 12.96 1.43
C ARG A 966 6.62 14.43 1.46
N ALA A 967 6.24 15.21 0.45
CA ALA A 967 6.55 16.63 0.35
C ALA A 967 5.99 17.42 1.55
N THR A 968 4.76 17.12 1.95
CA THR A 968 4.09 17.83 3.06
C THR A 968 4.66 17.44 4.42
N ARG A 969 5.00 16.17 4.66
CA ARG A 969 5.69 15.71 5.88
C ARG A 969 7.09 16.28 5.98
N GLU A 970 7.83 16.34 4.88
CA GLU A 970 9.16 16.96 4.83
C GLU A 970 9.09 18.46 5.11
N PHE A 971 8.15 19.16 4.47
CA PHE A 971 7.85 20.56 4.74
C PHE A 971 7.50 20.78 6.21
N SER A 972 6.56 20.01 6.76
CA SER A 972 6.12 20.16 8.15
C SER A 972 7.23 19.83 9.14
N SER A 973 8.04 18.79 8.90
CA SER A 973 9.18 18.44 9.76
C SER A 973 10.25 19.54 9.76
N ARG A 974 10.51 20.16 8.61
CA ARG A 974 11.45 21.29 8.47
C ARG A 974 10.96 22.50 9.25
N VAL A 975 9.70 22.90 9.05
CA VAL A 975 9.10 24.07 9.72
C VAL A 975 8.96 23.82 11.23
N SER A 976 8.50 22.64 11.63
CA SER A 976 8.44 22.18 13.03
C SER A 976 9.79 22.30 13.73
N SER A 977 10.87 21.85 13.07
CA SER A 977 12.23 21.95 13.60
C SER A 977 12.76 23.39 13.67
N SER A 978 12.46 24.21 12.67
CA SER A 978 12.87 25.62 12.61
C SER A 978 12.21 26.44 13.71
N LEU A 979 10.90 26.28 13.86
CA LEU A 979 10.08 27.04 14.80
C LEU A 979 10.11 26.47 16.23
N LYS A 980 10.61 25.24 16.42
CA LYS A 980 10.58 24.48 17.69
C LYS A 980 9.16 24.30 18.24
N MET A 981 8.20 24.07 17.34
CA MET A 981 6.79 23.80 17.66
C MET A 981 6.40 22.43 17.11
N GLU A 982 5.57 21.67 17.83
CA GLU A 982 5.09 20.38 17.35
C GLU A 982 3.99 20.59 16.30
N ILE A 983 4.38 20.51 15.03
CA ILE A 983 3.51 20.67 13.87
C ILE A 983 3.51 19.37 13.08
N PHE A 984 2.33 18.90 12.70
CA PHE A 984 2.19 17.77 11.78
C PHE A 984 1.07 18.02 10.77
N PRO A 985 1.20 17.50 9.53
CA PRO A 985 0.17 17.62 8.52
C PRO A 985 -0.80 16.43 8.59
N TYR A 986 -2.09 16.70 8.40
CA TYR A 986 -3.16 15.71 8.36
C TYR A 986 -4.01 15.89 7.11
N SER A 987 -4.26 14.80 6.40
CA SER A 987 -5.30 14.68 5.38
C SER A 987 -5.89 13.28 5.46
N VAL A 988 -7.14 13.12 5.06
CA VAL A 988 -7.90 11.85 5.23
C VAL A 988 -7.17 10.65 4.61
N PHE A 989 -6.47 10.84 3.49
CA PHE A 989 -5.78 9.76 2.82
C PHE A 989 -4.45 9.36 3.47
N TYR A 990 -3.91 10.14 4.43
CA TYR A 990 -2.57 9.90 4.95
C TYR A 990 -2.41 8.53 5.61
N ILE A 991 -3.44 8.11 6.36
CA ILE A 991 -3.42 6.82 7.07
C ILE A 991 -3.31 5.63 6.11
N TYR A 992 -3.83 5.75 4.89
CA TYR A 992 -3.83 4.69 3.89
C TYR A 992 -2.50 4.60 3.14
N PHE A 993 -1.92 5.74 2.78
CA PHE A 993 -0.74 5.77 1.90
C PHE A 993 0.59 5.82 2.66
N GLU A 994 0.57 6.02 3.99
CA GLU A 994 1.77 6.03 4.83
C GLU A 994 2.60 4.74 4.70
N GLN A 995 1.94 3.60 4.54
CA GLN A 995 2.59 2.30 4.39
C GLN A 995 3.57 2.20 3.20
N TYR A 996 3.39 3.03 2.16
CA TYR A 996 4.21 3.01 0.94
C TYR A 996 5.51 3.82 1.07
N LEU A 997 5.68 4.61 2.14
CA LEU A 997 6.90 5.37 2.36
C LEU A 997 8.10 4.44 2.65
N ASP A 998 7.87 3.38 3.44
CA ASP A 998 8.90 2.45 3.90
C ASP A 998 8.73 1.02 3.36
N ILE A 999 7.87 0.82 2.35
CA ILE A 999 7.52 -0.52 1.88
C ILE A 999 8.72 -1.27 1.29
N TRP A 1000 9.58 -0.60 0.53
CA TRP A 1000 10.80 -1.20 -0.02
C TRP A 1000 11.75 -1.68 1.06
N ARG A 1001 11.97 -0.84 2.09
CA ARG A 1001 12.81 -1.18 3.24
C ARG A 1001 12.24 -2.38 3.99
N THR A 1002 10.93 -2.38 4.20
CA THR A 1002 10.20 -3.45 4.87
C THR A 1002 10.28 -4.75 4.07
N ALA A 1003 10.05 -4.71 2.76
CA ALA A 1003 10.13 -5.87 1.87
C ALA A 1003 11.52 -6.51 1.88
N LEU A 1004 12.57 -5.70 1.69
CA LEU A 1004 13.96 -6.17 1.68
C LEU A 1004 14.38 -6.79 3.01
N ILE A 1005 14.02 -6.15 4.15
CA ILE A 1005 14.32 -6.70 5.48
C ILE A 1005 13.62 -8.04 5.69
N ASN A 1006 12.33 -8.14 5.37
CA ASN A 1006 11.59 -9.39 5.57
C ASN A 1006 12.07 -10.50 4.66
N LEU A 1007 12.39 -10.21 3.39
CA LEU A 1007 12.96 -11.18 2.45
C LEU A 1007 14.32 -11.69 2.94
N ALA A 1008 15.20 -10.78 3.37
CA ALA A 1008 16.51 -11.14 3.92
C ALA A 1008 16.39 -12.02 5.17
N ILE A 1009 15.48 -11.69 6.09
CA ILE A 1009 15.26 -12.50 7.29
C ILE A 1009 14.64 -13.85 6.93
N ALA A 1010 13.72 -13.92 5.95
CA ALA A 1010 13.10 -15.18 5.52
C ALA A 1010 14.14 -16.13 4.88
N ILE A 1011 14.99 -15.61 3.98
CA ILE A 1011 16.11 -16.38 3.40
C ILE A 1011 17.10 -16.80 4.49
N ALA A 1012 17.43 -15.91 5.43
CA ALA A 1012 18.29 -16.24 6.56
C ALA A 1012 17.69 -17.32 7.47
N ALA A 1013 16.37 -17.29 7.71
CA ALA A 1013 15.67 -18.28 8.51
C ALA A 1013 15.66 -19.64 7.80
N ALA A 1014 15.42 -19.67 6.49
CA ALA A 1014 15.55 -20.88 5.67
C ALA A 1014 16.99 -21.41 5.76
N TYR A 1015 17.99 -20.57 5.53
CA TYR A 1015 19.41 -20.94 5.64
C TYR A 1015 19.80 -21.49 7.02
N LEU A 1016 19.34 -20.85 8.11
CA LEU A 1016 19.58 -21.32 9.47
C LEU A 1016 18.91 -22.66 9.75
N SER A 1017 17.70 -22.89 9.21
CA SER A 1017 17.02 -24.17 9.34
C SER A 1017 17.81 -25.31 8.69
N PHE A 1018 18.48 -25.03 7.57
CA PHE A 1018 19.38 -25.98 6.90
C PHE A 1018 20.70 -26.19 7.66
N ASN A 1019 21.35 -25.12 8.11
CA ASN A 1019 22.65 -25.17 8.79
C ASN A 1019 22.61 -25.71 10.23
N ARG A 1020 21.51 -25.52 10.97
CA ARG A 1020 21.40 -26.02 12.36
C ARG A 1020 21.37 -27.55 12.44
N LEU A 1021 21.26 -28.25 11.30
CA LEU A 1021 21.45 -29.70 11.20
C LEU A 1021 22.90 -30.14 10.91
N ASP A 1022 23.75 -29.27 10.34
CA ASP A 1022 25.17 -29.53 10.07
C ASP A 1022 26.05 -28.45 10.76
N ASP A 1023 26.48 -28.75 11.99
CA ASP A 1023 27.47 -28.04 12.82
C ASP A 1023 27.32 -26.51 13.03
N ALA A 1024 26.74 -26.16 14.19
CA ALA A 1024 26.39 -24.80 14.63
C ALA A 1024 27.53 -23.81 14.93
N MET A 1025 28.81 -24.10 14.64
CA MET A 1025 29.94 -23.26 15.05
C MET A 1025 30.45 -22.27 13.98
N ARG A 1026 29.99 -22.33 12.72
CA ARG A 1026 30.43 -21.41 11.64
C ARG A 1026 29.47 -20.27 11.29
N SER A 1027 28.22 -20.34 11.74
CA SER A 1027 27.13 -19.44 11.30
C SER A 1027 27.21 -17.99 11.80
N ILE A 1028 27.98 -17.69 12.84
CA ILE A 1028 28.07 -16.33 13.42
C ILE A 1028 29.05 -15.45 12.64
N CYS A 1029 30.06 -16.04 12.00
CA CYS A 1029 30.98 -15.29 11.14
C CYS A 1029 30.35 -14.93 9.79
N CYS A 1030 29.57 -15.84 9.18
CA CYS A 1030 28.93 -15.58 7.87
C CYS A 1030 27.76 -14.58 7.94
N LEU A 1031 27.07 -14.45 9.08
CA LEU A 1031 26.03 -13.43 9.25
C LEU A 1031 26.61 -12.00 9.31
N LEU A 1032 27.86 -11.84 9.75
CA LEU A 1032 28.57 -10.57 9.72
C LEU A 1032 29.15 -10.26 8.33
N ASP A 1033 29.51 -11.30 7.56
CA ASP A 1033 29.95 -11.15 6.17
C ASP A 1033 28.78 -10.85 5.21
N TYR A 1034 27.59 -11.46 5.39
CA TYR A 1034 26.40 -11.21 4.57
C TYR A 1034 25.91 -9.75 4.62
N TYR A 1035 26.12 -9.06 5.74
CA TYR A 1035 25.75 -7.63 5.88
C TYR A 1035 26.76 -6.69 5.18
N MET A 1036 27.96 -7.17 4.88
CA MET A 1036 29.05 -6.39 4.25
C MET A 1036 29.25 -6.72 2.75
N GLU A 1037 28.63 -7.79 2.22
CA GLU A 1037 28.93 -8.34 0.89
C GLU A 1037 27.82 -8.14 -0.16
N PHE A 1038 27.02 -7.08 -0.04
CA PHE A 1038 26.01 -6.65 -1.03
C PHE A 1038 26.61 -6.15 -2.37
N MET A 1039 27.93 -6.26 -2.59
CA MET A 1039 28.62 -5.66 -3.76
C MET A 1039 29.67 -6.52 -4.50
N GLU A 1040 29.93 -7.79 -4.15
CA GLU A 1040 30.93 -8.60 -4.90
C GLU A 1040 30.53 -10.08 -5.09
N LEU A 1041 29.88 -10.39 -6.22
CA LEU A 1041 29.40 -11.72 -6.62
C LEU A 1041 30.51 -12.72 -7.05
N SER A 1042 31.79 -12.43 -6.89
CA SER A 1042 32.87 -13.19 -7.55
C SER A 1042 33.68 -14.12 -6.65
N ASN A 1043 33.77 -13.89 -5.33
CA ASN A 1043 34.83 -14.51 -4.52
C ASN A 1043 34.39 -15.66 -3.60
N HIS A 1044 33.09 -15.93 -3.45
CA HIS A 1044 32.66 -16.97 -2.51
C HIS A 1044 32.54 -18.40 -3.09
N LEU A 1045 32.50 -18.56 -4.42
CA LEU A 1045 32.43 -19.87 -5.10
C LEU A 1045 33.65 -20.78 -4.85
N THR A 1046 34.75 -20.24 -4.32
CA THR A 1046 36.02 -20.97 -4.18
C THR A 1046 36.48 -21.20 -2.73
N ARG A 1047 35.79 -20.69 -1.69
CA ARG A 1047 36.34 -20.72 -0.30
C ARG A 1047 35.53 -21.41 0.80
N SER A 1048 34.29 -21.85 0.57
CA SER A 1048 33.58 -22.74 1.52
C SER A 1048 33.25 -24.07 0.86
N GLY A 1049 34.10 -25.07 1.10
CA GLY A 1049 34.06 -26.37 0.42
C GLY A 1049 33.15 -27.44 1.01
N ASP A 1050 32.31 -27.14 2.02
CA ASP A 1050 31.64 -28.19 2.80
C ASP A 1050 30.11 -28.07 2.99
N ASP A 1051 29.43 -26.99 2.56
CA ASP A 1051 28.03 -26.73 2.95
C ASP A 1051 27.02 -26.86 1.79
N TYR A 1052 26.21 -27.93 1.81
CA TYR A 1052 25.09 -28.17 0.87
C TYR A 1052 24.05 -27.03 0.88
N CYS A 1053 23.91 -26.36 2.03
CA CYS A 1053 22.90 -25.32 2.29
C CYS A 1053 23.13 -24.01 1.53
N GLY A 1054 24.37 -23.73 1.08
CA GLY A 1054 24.69 -22.54 0.29
C GLY A 1054 24.09 -22.57 -1.12
N TYR A 1055 23.93 -23.76 -1.72
CA TYR A 1055 23.35 -23.90 -3.05
C TYR A 1055 21.84 -23.68 -3.05
N ASP A 1056 21.14 -24.19 -2.03
CA ASP A 1056 19.71 -23.95 -1.87
C ASP A 1056 19.45 -22.45 -1.65
N ALA A 1057 20.20 -21.79 -0.75
CA ALA A 1057 20.09 -20.34 -0.53
C ALA A 1057 20.36 -19.51 -1.79
N PHE A 1058 21.35 -19.89 -2.60
CA PHE A 1058 21.63 -19.23 -3.88
C PHE A 1058 20.48 -19.42 -4.90
N CYS A 1059 19.90 -20.62 -4.97
CA CYS A 1059 18.72 -20.87 -5.80
C CYS A 1059 17.49 -20.07 -5.35
N LEU A 1060 17.27 -19.95 -4.03
CA LEU A 1060 16.19 -19.14 -3.45
C LEU A 1060 16.36 -17.65 -3.84
N HIS A 1061 17.54 -17.10 -3.61
CA HIS A 1061 17.84 -15.70 -3.96
C HIS A 1061 17.67 -15.43 -5.46
N SER A 1062 18.22 -16.31 -6.30
CA SER A 1062 18.04 -16.27 -7.76
C SER A 1062 16.57 -16.29 -8.17
N GLN A 1063 15.75 -17.12 -7.52
CA GLN A 1063 14.33 -17.21 -7.83
C GLN A 1063 13.58 -15.93 -7.46
N ASP A 1064 13.84 -15.36 -6.28
CA ASP A 1064 13.15 -14.15 -5.82
C ASP A 1064 13.56 -12.90 -6.63
N GLU A 1065 14.82 -12.82 -7.07
CA GLU A 1065 15.26 -11.78 -8.02
C GLU A 1065 14.50 -11.88 -9.34
N VAL A 1066 14.38 -13.09 -9.90
CA VAL A 1066 13.66 -13.31 -11.15
C VAL A 1066 12.17 -13.05 -10.99
N MET A 1067 11.60 -13.37 -9.82
CA MET A 1067 10.21 -13.03 -9.48
C MET A 1067 9.98 -11.51 -9.53
N GLN A 1068 10.86 -10.72 -8.93
CA GLN A 1068 10.76 -9.25 -8.99
C GLN A 1068 10.89 -8.75 -10.44
N GLY A 1069 11.77 -9.35 -11.24
CA GLY A 1069 11.84 -9.07 -12.69
C GLY A 1069 10.52 -9.36 -13.43
N VAL A 1070 9.87 -10.48 -13.12
CA VAL A 1070 8.55 -10.84 -13.67
C VAL A 1070 7.46 -9.88 -13.20
N MET A 1071 7.46 -9.46 -11.94
CA MET A 1071 6.55 -8.44 -11.43
C MET A 1071 6.67 -7.15 -12.23
N ALA A 1072 7.89 -6.70 -12.56
CA ALA A 1072 8.11 -5.53 -13.39
C ALA A 1072 7.61 -5.71 -14.84
N ILE A 1073 7.71 -6.92 -15.43
CA ILE A 1073 7.22 -7.21 -16.78
C ILE A 1073 5.68 -7.24 -16.82
N LEU A 1074 5.06 -7.80 -15.79
CA LEU A 1074 3.61 -7.92 -15.67
C LEU A 1074 2.94 -6.65 -15.10
N ASN A 1075 3.72 -5.60 -14.86
CA ASN A 1075 3.27 -4.34 -14.25
C ASN A 1075 2.59 -4.54 -12.88
N ILE A 1076 3.07 -5.51 -12.10
CA ILE A 1076 2.58 -5.80 -10.75
C ILE A 1076 3.28 -4.87 -9.76
N GLN A 1077 2.50 -4.09 -9.03
CA GLN A 1077 3.01 -3.09 -8.10
C GLN A 1077 3.45 -3.72 -6.76
N LEU A 1078 4.35 -3.02 -6.07
CA LEU A 1078 4.81 -3.41 -4.74
C LEU A 1078 3.84 -2.87 -3.67
N ASN A 1079 3.13 -3.78 -3.01
CA ASN A 1079 2.21 -3.52 -1.91
C ASN A 1079 2.30 -4.64 -0.86
N ALA A 1080 1.51 -4.49 0.21
CA ALA A 1080 1.43 -5.45 1.30
C ALA A 1080 1.15 -6.89 0.81
N VAL A 1081 0.26 -7.06 -0.17
CA VAL A 1081 -0.13 -8.37 -0.73
C VAL A 1081 1.04 -8.97 -1.52
N SER A 1082 1.67 -8.20 -2.41
CA SER A 1082 2.82 -8.69 -3.18
C SER A 1082 4.04 -8.97 -2.30
N VAL A 1083 4.26 -8.22 -1.20
CA VAL A 1083 5.31 -8.54 -0.20
C VAL A 1083 5.04 -9.87 0.49
N VAL A 1084 3.80 -10.16 0.88
CA VAL A 1084 3.44 -11.47 1.45
C VAL A 1084 3.67 -12.58 0.42
N ASN A 1085 3.29 -12.37 -0.84
CA ASN A 1085 3.50 -13.35 -1.90
C ASN A 1085 4.98 -13.57 -2.22
N LEU A 1086 5.84 -12.56 -2.08
CA LEU A 1086 7.30 -12.69 -2.16
C LEU A 1086 7.89 -13.44 -0.96
N VAL A 1087 7.41 -13.22 0.26
CA VAL A 1087 7.85 -14.03 1.41
C VAL A 1087 7.39 -15.49 1.24
N MET A 1088 6.19 -15.70 0.70
CA MET A 1088 5.67 -17.01 0.39
C MET A 1088 6.46 -17.72 -0.72
N SER A 1089 7.01 -16.99 -1.70
CA SER A 1089 7.85 -17.59 -2.75
C SER A 1089 9.10 -18.25 -2.20
N VAL A 1090 9.71 -17.69 -1.14
CA VAL A 1090 10.83 -18.34 -0.43
C VAL A 1090 10.41 -19.71 0.09
N GLY A 1091 9.26 -19.81 0.78
CA GLY A 1091 8.76 -21.05 1.34
C GLY A 1091 8.50 -22.13 0.29
N ILE A 1092 7.75 -21.77 -0.77
CA ILE A 1092 7.44 -22.70 -1.85
C ILE A 1092 8.69 -23.10 -2.66
N ALA A 1093 9.65 -22.20 -2.82
CA ALA A 1093 10.90 -22.50 -3.49
C ALA A 1093 11.72 -23.55 -2.72
N VAL A 1094 11.68 -23.53 -1.39
CA VAL A 1094 12.33 -24.55 -0.56
C VAL A 1094 11.80 -25.95 -0.89
N GLU A 1095 10.49 -26.13 -1.07
CA GLU A 1095 9.89 -27.44 -1.41
C GLU A 1095 10.48 -28.04 -2.69
N PHE A 1096 10.75 -27.21 -3.71
CA PHE A 1096 11.35 -27.67 -4.96
C PHE A 1096 12.83 -28.07 -4.79
N CYS A 1097 13.58 -27.35 -3.96
CA CYS A 1097 15.03 -27.53 -3.83
C CYS A 1097 15.40 -28.63 -2.82
N VAL A 1098 14.81 -28.62 -1.62
CA VAL A 1098 15.25 -29.42 -0.47
C VAL A 1098 15.18 -30.92 -0.71
N HIS A 1099 14.15 -31.40 -1.42
CA HIS A 1099 13.98 -32.83 -1.71
C HIS A 1099 15.06 -33.35 -2.68
N ILE A 1100 15.45 -32.53 -3.66
CA ILE A 1100 16.49 -32.88 -4.64
C ILE A 1100 17.87 -32.81 -3.99
N THR A 1101 18.14 -31.77 -3.20
CA THR A 1101 19.41 -31.61 -2.49
C THR A 1101 19.60 -32.70 -1.44
N HIS A 1102 18.57 -33.05 -0.67
CA HIS A 1102 18.62 -34.18 0.27
C HIS A 1102 18.89 -35.51 -0.45
N ALA A 1103 18.17 -35.80 -1.55
CA ALA A 1103 18.40 -37.03 -2.33
C ALA A 1103 19.82 -37.09 -2.92
N PHE A 1104 20.38 -35.96 -3.35
CA PHE A 1104 21.77 -35.86 -3.81
C PHE A 1104 22.77 -36.11 -2.68
N SER A 1105 22.50 -35.59 -1.47
CA SER A 1105 23.38 -35.72 -0.30
C SER A 1105 23.54 -37.18 0.16
N VAL A 1106 22.46 -37.98 0.07
CA VAL A 1106 22.42 -39.38 0.50
C VAL A 1106 22.92 -40.34 -0.59
N SER A 1107 22.95 -39.91 -1.86
CA SER A 1107 23.44 -40.73 -2.98
C SER A 1107 24.97 -40.81 -3.02
N SER A 1108 25.50 -41.93 -3.53
CA SER A 1108 26.94 -42.22 -3.62
C SER A 1108 27.45 -42.25 -5.08
N GLY A 1109 28.73 -41.94 -5.29
CA GLY A 1109 29.39 -41.93 -6.60
C GLY A 1109 29.86 -40.54 -7.07
N ASP A 1110 30.13 -40.41 -8.37
CA ASP A 1110 30.52 -39.14 -9.00
C ASP A 1110 29.36 -38.12 -8.98
N ARG A 1111 29.65 -36.82 -9.02
CA ARG A 1111 28.65 -35.73 -8.98
C ARG A 1111 27.56 -35.93 -10.03
N ASN A 1112 27.93 -36.26 -11.26
CA ASN A 1112 26.97 -36.55 -12.34
C ASN A 1112 26.06 -37.75 -12.04
N HIS A 1113 26.63 -38.80 -11.46
CA HIS A 1113 25.90 -40.00 -11.12
C HIS A 1113 24.89 -39.74 -9.98
N ARG A 1114 25.34 -39.05 -8.93
CA ARG A 1114 24.51 -38.64 -7.79
C ARG A 1114 23.36 -37.73 -8.21
N THR A 1115 23.60 -36.76 -9.09
CA THR A 1115 22.54 -35.90 -9.65
C THR A 1115 21.51 -36.72 -10.43
N LYS A 1116 21.96 -37.67 -11.27
CA LYS A 1116 21.06 -38.54 -12.04
C LYS A 1116 20.22 -39.43 -11.14
N ASP A 1117 20.81 -39.95 -10.07
CA ASP A 1117 20.14 -40.79 -9.08
C ASP A 1117 19.12 -39.99 -8.26
N ALA A 1118 19.48 -38.79 -7.79
CA ALA A 1118 18.57 -37.87 -7.10
C ALA A 1118 17.36 -37.49 -7.95
N LEU A 1119 17.58 -37.14 -9.23
CA LEU A 1119 16.49 -36.78 -10.15
C LEU A 1119 15.62 -37.99 -10.53
N GLY A 1120 16.22 -39.18 -10.63
CA GLY A 1120 15.50 -40.42 -10.91
C GLY A 1120 14.64 -40.92 -9.74
N THR A 1121 15.03 -40.62 -8.50
CA THR A 1121 14.32 -41.06 -7.29
C THR A 1121 13.25 -40.07 -6.84
N MET A 1122 13.59 -38.78 -6.76
CA MET A 1122 12.68 -37.74 -6.25
C MET A 1122 12.05 -36.87 -7.33
N GLY A 1123 12.67 -36.71 -8.51
CA GLY A 1123 12.21 -35.76 -9.53
C GLY A 1123 10.78 -36.01 -10.03
N ALA A 1124 10.34 -37.27 -10.13
CA ALA A 1124 8.97 -37.60 -10.50
C ALA A 1124 7.95 -37.26 -9.40
N SER A 1125 8.33 -37.46 -8.13
CA SER A 1125 7.51 -37.10 -6.98
C SER A 1125 7.39 -35.58 -6.84
N VAL A 1126 8.47 -34.83 -7.06
CA VAL A 1126 8.47 -33.35 -7.06
C VAL A 1126 7.64 -32.81 -8.23
N PHE A 1127 7.80 -33.34 -9.45
CA PHE A 1127 7.03 -32.84 -10.60
C PHE A 1127 5.53 -33.13 -10.49
N SER A 1128 5.14 -34.38 -10.16
CA SER A 1128 3.72 -34.73 -10.04
C SER A 1128 3.10 -34.25 -8.75
N GLY A 1129 3.87 -34.23 -7.67
CA GLY A 1129 3.39 -33.93 -6.33
C GLY A 1129 3.37 -32.44 -6.02
N ILE A 1130 4.27 -31.63 -6.61
CA ILE A 1130 4.43 -30.19 -6.31
C ILE A 1130 4.09 -29.32 -7.53
N THR A 1131 4.67 -29.60 -8.71
CA THR A 1131 4.46 -28.73 -9.89
C THR A 1131 3.02 -28.82 -10.42
N LEU A 1132 2.53 -30.03 -10.68
CA LEU A 1132 1.22 -30.22 -11.30
C LEU A 1132 0.06 -29.94 -10.35
N THR A 1133 0.19 -30.24 -9.06
CA THR A 1133 -0.82 -29.92 -8.02
C THR A 1133 -1.07 -28.42 -7.97
N LYS A 1134 0.01 -27.64 -7.83
CA LYS A 1134 -0.06 -26.17 -7.77
C LYS A 1134 -0.53 -25.58 -9.09
N LEU A 1135 -0.07 -26.09 -10.24
CA LEU A 1135 -0.52 -25.61 -11.54
C LEU A 1135 -2.03 -25.78 -11.73
N VAL A 1136 -2.58 -26.95 -11.36
CA VAL A 1136 -4.02 -27.21 -11.45
C VAL A 1136 -4.82 -26.30 -10.53
N GLY A 1137 -4.38 -26.12 -9.28
CA GLY A 1137 -5.04 -25.23 -8.32
C GLY A 1137 -5.02 -23.76 -8.75
N VAL A 1138 -3.90 -23.28 -9.28
CA VAL A 1138 -3.72 -21.89 -9.71
C VAL A 1138 -4.49 -21.59 -11.00
N ILE A 1139 -4.56 -22.52 -11.96
CA ILE A 1139 -5.31 -22.29 -13.22
C ILE A 1139 -6.78 -21.97 -12.96
N VAL A 1140 -7.40 -22.55 -11.93
CA VAL A 1140 -8.82 -22.25 -11.62
C VAL A 1140 -9.01 -20.80 -11.17
N LEU A 1141 -7.99 -20.18 -10.55
CA LEU A 1141 -8.04 -18.78 -10.13
C LEU A 1141 -8.05 -17.81 -11.32
N SER A 1142 -7.68 -18.24 -12.53
CA SER A 1142 -7.78 -17.39 -13.74
C SER A 1142 -9.22 -17.02 -14.11
N PHE A 1143 -10.20 -17.76 -13.56
CA PHE A 1143 -11.63 -17.52 -13.78
C PHE A 1143 -12.28 -16.69 -12.66
N SER A 1144 -11.51 -16.18 -11.69
CA SER A 1144 -12.03 -15.22 -10.71
C SER A 1144 -12.51 -13.94 -11.42
N ARG A 1145 -13.57 -13.33 -10.88
CA ARG A 1145 -14.12 -12.08 -11.40
C ARG A 1145 -13.35 -10.85 -10.92
N THR A 1146 -12.56 -11.01 -9.86
CA THR A 1146 -11.88 -9.93 -9.14
C THR A 1146 -10.45 -9.75 -9.64
N GLU A 1147 -10.07 -8.51 -9.93
CA GLU A 1147 -8.75 -8.24 -10.51
C GLU A 1147 -7.61 -8.47 -9.52
N VAL A 1148 -7.80 -8.21 -8.23
CA VAL A 1148 -6.79 -8.54 -7.21
C VAL A 1148 -6.42 -10.02 -7.25
N PHE A 1149 -7.41 -10.92 -7.34
CA PHE A 1149 -7.17 -12.35 -7.44
C PHE A 1149 -6.49 -12.74 -8.74
N VAL A 1150 -6.87 -12.12 -9.86
CA VAL A 1150 -6.25 -12.40 -11.15
C VAL A 1150 -4.80 -11.91 -11.21
N VAL A 1151 -4.52 -10.68 -10.79
CA VAL A 1151 -3.20 -10.03 -10.90
C VAL A 1151 -2.26 -10.47 -9.78
N TYR A 1152 -2.67 -10.35 -8.52
CA TYR A 1152 -1.76 -10.58 -7.39
C TYR A 1152 -1.69 -12.05 -6.94
N TYR A 1153 -2.73 -12.85 -7.17
CA TYR A 1153 -2.70 -14.28 -6.80
C TYR A 1153 -2.46 -15.17 -8.02
N PHE A 1154 -3.29 -15.15 -9.05
CA PHE A 1154 -3.14 -16.03 -10.22
C PHE A 1154 -1.84 -15.77 -10.98
N GLN A 1155 -1.57 -14.54 -11.44
CA GLN A 1155 -0.35 -14.28 -12.23
C GLN A 1155 0.92 -14.49 -11.41
N MET A 1156 0.97 -13.98 -10.16
CA MET A 1156 2.14 -14.19 -9.29
C MET A 1156 2.34 -15.67 -8.94
N PHE A 1157 1.29 -16.41 -8.56
CA PHE A 1157 1.43 -17.84 -8.21
C PHE A 1157 1.76 -18.69 -9.43
N LEU A 1158 1.23 -18.35 -10.61
CA LEU A 1158 1.60 -19.03 -11.86
C LEU A 1158 3.10 -18.82 -12.15
N ALA A 1159 3.58 -17.56 -12.06
CA ALA A 1159 4.99 -17.25 -12.19
C ALA A 1159 5.83 -18.02 -11.16
N LEU A 1160 5.37 -18.08 -9.91
CA LEU A 1160 6.06 -18.73 -8.79
C LEU A 1160 6.22 -20.24 -9.06
N VAL A 1161 5.15 -20.92 -9.43
CA VAL A 1161 5.16 -22.37 -9.71
C VAL A 1161 6.07 -22.69 -10.89
N LEU A 1162 6.02 -21.88 -11.96
CA LEU A 1162 6.87 -22.07 -13.13
C LEU A 1162 8.34 -21.81 -12.82
N LEU A 1163 8.64 -20.74 -12.08
CA LEU A 1163 10.00 -20.41 -11.67
C LEU A 1163 10.56 -21.44 -10.69
N GLY A 1164 9.76 -21.91 -9.72
CA GLY A 1164 10.15 -22.98 -8.80
C GLY A 1164 10.44 -24.29 -9.50
N PHE A 1165 9.60 -24.68 -10.48
CA PHE A 1165 9.85 -25.84 -11.34
C PHE A 1165 11.19 -25.71 -12.11
N LEU A 1166 11.42 -24.57 -12.75
CA LEU A 1166 12.63 -24.30 -13.52
C LEU A 1166 13.88 -24.29 -12.63
N HIS A 1167 13.82 -23.65 -11.46
CA HIS A 1167 14.95 -23.59 -10.54
C HIS A 1167 15.24 -24.95 -9.88
N GLY A 1168 14.22 -25.66 -9.40
CA GLY A 1168 14.38 -26.92 -8.68
C GLY A 1168 14.71 -28.14 -9.56
N LEU A 1169 14.12 -28.26 -10.75
CA LEU A 1169 14.28 -29.45 -11.61
C LEU A 1169 15.20 -29.24 -12.84
N VAL A 1170 15.65 -28.02 -13.11
CA VAL A 1170 16.58 -27.72 -14.22
C VAL A 1170 17.87 -27.07 -13.72
N PHE A 1171 17.78 -25.95 -13.01
CA PHE A 1171 18.96 -25.19 -12.58
C PHE A 1171 19.75 -25.86 -11.45
N LEU A 1172 19.08 -26.24 -10.37
CA LEU A 1172 19.69 -26.87 -9.19
C LEU A 1172 20.44 -28.18 -9.53
N PRO A 1173 19.90 -29.12 -10.33
CA PRO A 1173 20.64 -30.31 -10.74
C PRO A 1173 21.94 -29.99 -11.50
N VAL A 1174 21.95 -28.97 -12.35
CA VAL A 1174 23.14 -28.53 -13.09
C VAL A 1174 24.20 -27.95 -12.14
N LEU A 1175 23.77 -27.13 -11.17
CA LEU A 1175 24.65 -26.59 -10.14
C LEU A 1175 25.27 -27.70 -9.27
N LEU A 1176 24.46 -28.62 -8.74
CA LEU A 1176 24.93 -29.75 -7.94
C LEU A 1176 25.88 -30.66 -8.74
N SER A 1177 25.61 -30.83 -10.02
CA SER A 1177 26.45 -31.65 -10.90
C SER A 1177 27.83 -31.04 -11.18
N MET A 1178 27.94 -29.71 -11.25
CA MET A 1178 29.20 -29.01 -11.53
C MET A 1178 29.98 -28.69 -10.25
N PHE A 1179 29.30 -28.12 -9.26
CA PHE A 1179 29.91 -27.53 -8.07
C PHE A 1179 29.59 -28.28 -6.79
N GLY A 1180 28.68 -29.27 -6.81
CA GLY A 1180 28.22 -29.95 -5.60
C GLY A 1180 29.35 -30.61 -4.78
N PRO A 1181 29.20 -30.68 -3.45
CA PRO A 1181 30.24 -31.21 -2.57
C PRO A 1181 30.55 -32.70 -2.84
N PRO A 1182 31.80 -33.13 -2.60
CA PRO A 1182 32.21 -34.51 -2.82
C PRO A 1182 31.48 -35.50 -1.88
N SER A 1183 31.39 -36.77 -2.29
CA SER A 1183 30.77 -37.84 -1.48
C SER A 1183 31.60 -38.10 -0.22
N ARG A 1184 30.96 -38.07 0.96
CA ARG A 1184 31.57 -38.47 2.25
C ARG A 1184 31.60 -40.02 2.36
N SER A 1185 32.50 -40.67 1.63
CA SER A 1185 32.71 -42.13 1.70
C SER A 1185 34.13 -42.47 2.15
N LEU A 1186 34.28 -43.10 3.32
CA LEU A 1186 35.53 -43.74 3.74
C LEU A 1186 35.57 -45.18 3.19
N VAL A 1187 36.54 -45.46 2.32
CA VAL A 1187 36.83 -46.83 1.88
C VAL A 1187 37.64 -47.50 3.00
N ILE A 1188 37.03 -48.42 3.74
CA ILE A 1188 37.77 -49.32 4.63
C ILE A 1188 38.45 -50.36 3.73
N GLN A 1189 39.72 -50.15 3.38
CA GLN A 1189 40.54 -51.24 2.84
C GLN A 1189 40.80 -52.24 3.96
N LYS A 1190 40.27 -53.45 3.81
CA LYS A 1190 40.57 -54.59 4.67
C LYS A 1190 42.05 -54.93 4.48
N GLN A 1191 42.86 -54.71 5.50
CA GLN A 1191 44.26 -55.13 5.52
C GLN A 1191 44.27 -56.65 5.73
N ASP A 1192 44.73 -57.40 4.72
CA ASP A 1192 44.85 -58.86 4.81
C ASP A 1192 45.70 -59.26 6.02
N GLN A 1193 45.10 -60.01 6.95
CA GLN A 1193 45.82 -60.68 8.03
C GLN A 1193 46.60 -61.89 7.47
N PRO A 1194 47.82 -62.17 7.95
CA PRO A 1194 48.58 -63.31 7.49
C PRO A 1194 47.97 -64.62 8.02
N VAL A 1195 47.82 -65.59 7.11
CA VAL A 1195 47.40 -66.96 7.41
C VAL A 1195 48.47 -67.64 8.26
N VAL A 1196 48.11 -68.04 9.48
CA VAL A 1196 48.88 -69.01 10.28
C VAL A 1196 48.39 -70.40 9.88
N SER A 1197 49.27 -71.20 9.28
CA SER A 1197 49.05 -72.63 9.00
C SER A 1197 49.16 -73.46 10.28
N PRO A 1198 48.39 -74.56 10.42
CA PRO A 1198 48.48 -75.45 11.57
C PRO A 1198 49.62 -76.47 11.35
N ASP A 1199 50.51 -76.56 12.34
CA ASP A 1199 51.16 -77.77 12.87
C ASP A 1199 52.63 -77.56 13.26
N ARG A 1200 52.87 -77.86 14.55
CA ARG A 1200 54.13 -78.00 15.33
C ARG A 1200 54.96 -76.77 15.69
#